data_AF-A0A954Z5W6-F1
#
_entry.id   AF-A0A954Z5W6-F1
#
_cell.length_a   1.000
_cell.length_b   1.000
_cell.length_c   1.000
_cell.angle_alpha   90.00
_cell.angle_beta   90.00
_cell.angle_gamma   90.00
#
_symmetry.space_group_name_H-M   'P 1'
#
loop_
_entity.id
_entity.type
_entity.pdbx_description
1 polymer ?
#
loop_
_entity_poly.entity_id
_entity_poly.type
_entity_poly.pdbx_seq_one_letter_code
_entity_poly.pdbx_strand_id
1 'polypeptide(L)'
;QLMKVLQAQARRSDEQRVLADAIPWLLKTALTSPCAAYVADLQINEGAIDVDAALVIAVDADKREKFQRQLDRVVKMAPFYRQLKTVTIAGVEWTEPPLDRGAPPVRWGWTDGGEFALAIGSSAPEQLTSRLGGSAPTWLDELRNDLPVEREASIGYLNVAAIRELALPLVARRTPRAAEIVEKLGLDSVRAIEGRGGLDQVGCVSVGRLIVDGAPRGIVQLIPHEPLKRRDLERIPADALAAMAVRCDYEALFDDVVAVVSDVQPRGAEHLEQVLERVSTRLDVDVRRDVLASLGDVTTGFVPGGDLFTSWTGIVATTSVKDAARLREAIGKIAAEINRRSGADRRGGSIRESTYAGETIYTIDFGRAPAPVAPSWCVTEDRLIVGLMPQAVRTSIDPMQGPSLADLDSVRDALALGNGASALDYHDTKRLVQAIYPWLQFGLQMASSELRREGVDIDVSILPAVDVLTRHMYPTVSVLAPTSDGFRWEVRGPLPSSGNAAAALPAVAALGVPAISQARQGAQRAQQLNNFKQIALACLNYESAYRKLPSDIYSEDGTPLLSWRVRILPFLEEQALYTQFHLDEPWDSPHNKPLLDQMPWPYVSEGGDRVGGRTLIVALRGANTLFPLDKNDGIPLRQITDGTSNTLLCVQASPRNAVEWTAPRDLTLEGAEPARDLGQFGLFAAAMCDGSCRIRPTSLSKELLEAMATRNGGEVYSEEDSEVVRPRR
;
A
#
# COMPACT_ATOMS: atom_id res chain seq x y z
N GLN A 1 -26.85 -6.80 -15.43
CA GLN A 1 -26.79 -8.14 -16.05
C GLN A 1 -26.31 -9.19 -15.05
N LEU A 2 -25.24 -8.93 -14.28
CA LEU A 2 -24.76 -9.78 -13.17
C LEU A 2 -25.88 -10.34 -12.27
N MET A 3 -26.84 -9.49 -11.86
CA MET A 3 -27.98 -9.91 -11.02
C MET A 3 -28.88 -10.97 -11.66
N LYS A 4 -29.04 -10.94 -12.99
CA LYS A 4 -29.82 -11.96 -13.73
C LYS A 4 -29.07 -13.30 -13.81
N VAL A 5 -27.72 -13.27 -13.74
CA VAL A 5 -26.86 -14.46 -13.70
C VAL A 5 -27.02 -15.19 -12.38
N LEU A 6 -26.92 -14.45 -11.28
CA LEU A 6 -27.12 -14.99 -9.93
C LEU A 6 -28.53 -15.62 -9.78
N GLN A 7 -29.56 -14.95 -10.32
CA GLN A 7 -30.95 -15.44 -10.34
C GLN A 7 -31.14 -16.72 -11.17
N ALA A 8 -30.46 -16.86 -12.30
CA ALA A 8 -30.61 -18.02 -13.18
C ALA A 8 -30.01 -19.31 -12.59
N GLN A 9 -29.03 -19.19 -11.68
CA GLN A 9 -28.20 -20.30 -11.21
C GLN A 9 -28.61 -20.89 -9.85
N ALA A 10 -29.47 -20.22 -9.07
CA ALA A 10 -29.92 -20.72 -7.77
C ALA A 10 -30.99 -21.81 -7.89
N ARG A 11 -30.57 -23.08 -7.99
CA ARG A 11 -31.51 -24.21 -8.15
C ARG A 11 -31.45 -25.31 -7.10
N ARG A 12 -30.65 -25.23 -6.02
CA ARG A 12 -30.46 -26.41 -5.13
C ARG A 12 -30.86 -26.27 -3.65
N SER A 13 -30.95 -25.08 -3.06
CA SER A 13 -31.53 -24.90 -1.70
C SER A 13 -32.37 -23.61 -1.55
N ASP A 14 -33.26 -23.56 -0.56
CA ASP A 14 -34.09 -22.37 -0.29
C ASP A 14 -33.23 -21.15 0.13
N GLU A 15 -32.10 -21.38 0.80
CA GLU A 15 -31.11 -20.35 1.13
C GLU A 15 -30.46 -19.76 -0.13
N GLN A 16 -30.04 -20.62 -1.07
CA GLN A 16 -29.47 -20.17 -2.35
C GLN A 16 -30.47 -19.35 -3.17
N ARG A 17 -31.76 -19.69 -3.11
CA ARG A 17 -32.82 -18.90 -3.76
C ARG A 17 -33.02 -17.54 -3.10
N VAL A 18 -32.92 -17.44 -1.78
CA VAL A 18 -33.00 -16.14 -1.08
C VAL A 18 -31.78 -15.27 -1.44
N LEU A 19 -30.58 -15.84 -1.46
CA LEU A 19 -29.36 -15.12 -1.88
C LEU A 19 -29.44 -14.61 -3.32
N ALA A 20 -30.06 -15.38 -4.22
CA ALA A 20 -30.16 -15.02 -5.62
C ALA A 20 -31.33 -14.09 -5.97
N ASP A 21 -32.42 -14.08 -5.19
CA ASP A 21 -33.57 -13.24 -5.49
C ASP A 21 -33.68 -12.02 -4.57
N ALA A 22 -33.61 -12.23 -3.25
CA ALA A 22 -33.94 -11.22 -2.26
C ALA A 22 -32.85 -10.17 -2.11
N ILE A 23 -31.59 -10.59 -1.92
CA ILE A 23 -30.44 -9.68 -1.79
C ILE A 23 -30.29 -8.80 -3.05
N PRO A 24 -30.30 -9.36 -4.27
CA PRO A 24 -30.28 -8.58 -5.49
C PRO A 24 -31.35 -7.52 -5.61
N TRP A 25 -32.58 -7.87 -5.22
CA TRP A 25 -33.70 -6.96 -5.29
C TRP A 25 -33.59 -5.85 -4.24
N LEU A 26 -33.17 -6.18 -3.01
CA LEU A 26 -32.93 -5.20 -1.94
C LEU A 26 -31.82 -4.23 -2.33
N LEU A 27 -30.68 -4.74 -2.81
CA LEU A 27 -29.56 -3.92 -3.28
C LEU A 27 -29.99 -3.01 -4.43
N LYS A 28 -30.69 -3.54 -5.44
CA LYS A 28 -31.20 -2.72 -6.54
C LYS A 28 -32.13 -1.62 -6.03
N THR A 29 -33.03 -1.95 -5.09
CA THR A 29 -33.98 -0.98 -4.54
C THR A 29 -33.24 0.11 -3.77
N ALA A 30 -32.30 -0.27 -2.90
CA ALA A 30 -31.45 0.66 -2.17
C ALA A 30 -30.63 1.58 -3.11
N LEU A 31 -30.03 1.02 -4.17
CA LEU A 31 -29.20 1.76 -5.14
C LEU A 31 -30.01 2.65 -6.11
N THR A 32 -31.32 2.45 -6.21
CA THR A 32 -32.21 3.23 -7.10
C THR A 32 -33.16 4.15 -6.36
N SER A 33 -33.09 4.13 -5.02
CA SER A 33 -33.86 5.03 -4.15
C SER A 33 -32.94 6.10 -3.58
N PRO A 34 -33.43 7.31 -3.30
CA PRO A 34 -32.65 8.30 -2.56
C PRO A 34 -32.21 7.70 -1.21
N CYS A 35 -30.91 7.79 -0.92
CA CYS A 35 -30.36 7.33 0.34
C CYS A 35 -29.40 8.36 0.93
N ALA A 36 -29.37 8.44 2.25
CA ALA A 36 -28.42 9.27 2.99
C ALA A 36 -27.73 8.41 4.05
N ALA A 37 -26.41 8.50 4.14
CA ALA A 37 -25.64 7.86 5.18
C ALA A 37 -24.75 8.88 5.86
N TYR A 38 -24.58 8.76 7.18
CA TYR A 38 -23.68 9.61 7.95
C TYR A 38 -23.03 8.83 9.09
N VAL A 39 -21.88 9.32 9.55
CA VAL A 39 -21.25 8.94 10.81
C VAL A 39 -21.30 10.17 11.70
N ALA A 40 -21.92 10.06 12.86
CA ALA A 40 -22.11 11.20 13.77
C ALA A 40 -21.13 11.19 14.94
N ASP A 41 -20.75 10.02 15.45
CA ASP A 41 -19.74 9.90 16.49
C ASP A 41 -18.87 8.65 16.27
N LEU A 42 -17.63 8.75 16.72
CA LEU A 42 -16.63 7.69 16.67
C LEU A 42 -15.80 7.74 17.96
N GLN A 43 -16.05 6.80 18.87
CA GLN A 43 -15.30 6.66 20.12
C GLN A 43 -14.50 5.36 20.12
N ILE A 44 -13.32 5.36 20.72
CA ILE A 44 -12.49 4.15 20.84
C ILE A 44 -12.23 3.88 22.31
N ASN A 45 -12.85 2.82 22.85
CA ASN A 45 -12.83 2.43 24.25
C ASN A 45 -12.05 1.11 24.41
N GLU A 46 -10.94 1.10 25.16
CA GLU A 46 -10.15 -0.09 25.57
C GLU A 46 -10.18 -1.31 24.61
N GLY A 47 -9.94 -1.09 23.31
CA GLY A 47 -9.87 -2.16 22.30
C GLY A 47 -11.10 -2.34 21.41
N ALA A 48 -12.19 -1.62 21.65
CA ALA A 48 -13.39 -1.57 20.82
C ALA A 48 -13.58 -0.18 20.20
N ILE A 49 -14.03 -0.13 18.94
CA ILE A 49 -14.46 1.09 18.26
C ILE A 49 -15.97 1.16 18.39
N ASP A 50 -16.47 2.13 19.15
CA ASP A 50 -17.88 2.48 19.21
C ASP A 50 -18.17 3.51 18.11
N VAL A 51 -19.11 3.17 17.23
CA VAL A 51 -19.44 3.97 16.05
C VAL A 51 -20.92 4.26 16.10
N ASP A 52 -21.29 5.54 16.12
CA ASP A 52 -22.66 5.97 15.87
C ASP A 52 -22.77 6.39 14.39
N ALA A 53 -23.35 5.51 13.58
CA ALA A 53 -23.58 5.71 12.16
C ALA A 53 -25.01 5.36 11.77
N ALA A 54 -25.54 5.99 10.73
CA ALA A 54 -26.85 5.65 10.25
C ALA A 54 -26.99 5.78 8.73
N LEU A 55 -27.93 5.01 8.18
CA LEU A 55 -28.33 4.96 6.78
C LEU A 55 -29.86 5.09 6.72
N VAL A 56 -30.35 5.98 5.86
CA VAL A 56 -31.77 6.15 5.57
C VAL A 56 -31.99 5.92 4.08
N ILE A 57 -33.02 5.16 3.72
CA ILE A 57 -33.40 4.85 2.35
C ILE A 57 -34.87 5.25 2.16
N ALA A 58 -35.11 6.19 1.25
CA ALA A 58 -36.45 6.62 0.89
C ALA A 58 -37.11 5.58 -0.04
N VAL A 59 -37.70 4.54 0.54
CA VAL A 59 -38.37 3.48 -0.20
C VAL A 59 -39.78 3.94 -0.61
N ASP A 60 -40.06 3.92 -1.91
CA ASP A 60 -41.38 4.24 -2.47
C ASP A 60 -42.49 3.45 -1.75
N ALA A 61 -43.62 4.10 -1.49
CA ALA A 61 -44.73 3.53 -0.72
C ALA A 61 -45.23 2.18 -1.25
N ASP A 62 -45.27 2.00 -2.58
CA ASP A 62 -45.68 0.76 -3.25
C ASP A 62 -44.66 -0.39 -3.11
N LYS A 63 -43.40 -0.07 -2.79
CA LYS A 63 -42.32 -1.04 -2.61
C LYS A 63 -42.12 -1.45 -1.15
N ARG A 64 -42.63 -0.71 -0.17
CA ARG A 64 -42.37 -0.93 1.27
C ARG A 64 -42.72 -2.35 1.74
N GLU A 65 -43.92 -2.84 1.44
CA GLU A 65 -44.32 -4.21 1.82
C GLU A 65 -43.45 -5.28 1.18
N LYS A 66 -43.01 -5.05 -0.07
CA LYS A 66 -42.11 -5.97 -0.75
C LYS A 66 -40.71 -5.90 -0.15
N PHE A 67 -40.25 -4.71 0.22
CA PHE A 67 -38.97 -4.50 0.88
C PHE A 67 -38.90 -5.22 2.22
N GLN A 68 -39.90 -5.02 3.07
CA GLN A 68 -40.00 -5.75 4.34
C GLN A 68 -40.00 -7.27 4.13
N ARG A 69 -40.82 -7.78 3.19
CA ARG A 69 -40.86 -9.22 2.90
C ARG A 69 -39.52 -9.77 2.41
N GLN A 70 -38.78 -9.04 1.57
CA GLN A 70 -37.46 -9.51 1.13
C GLN A 70 -36.44 -9.43 2.26
N LEU A 71 -36.47 -8.37 3.08
CA LEU A 71 -35.61 -8.23 4.25
C LEU A 71 -35.86 -9.38 5.24
N ASP A 72 -37.11 -9.69 5.56
CA ASP A 72 -37.48 -10.80 6.43
C ASP A 72 -36.95 -12.14 5.92
N ARG A 73 -36.97 -12.36 4.59
CA ARG A 73 -36.40 -13.59 3.99
C ARG A 73 -34.89 -13.68 4.24
N VAL A 74 -34.16 -12.57 4.08
CA VAL A 74 -32.71 -12.52 4.33
C VAL A 74 -32.42 -12.68 5.82
N VAL A 75 -33.14 -11.96 6.67
CA VAL A 75 -32.97 -11.99 8.13
C VAL A 75 -33.29 -13.37 8.70
N LYS A 76 -34.25 -14.12 8.14
CA LYS A 76 -34.55 -15.52 8.49
C LYS A 76 -33.40 -16.50 8.24
N MET A 77 -32.44 -16.15 7.38
CA MET A 77 -31.24 -16.97 7.15
C MET A 77 -30.21 -16.77 8.26
N ALA A 78 -30.29 -15.69 9.03
CA ALA A 78 -29.32 -15.41 10.07
C ALA A 78 -29.55 -16.33 11.29
N PRO A 79 -28.49 -16.88 11.90
CA PRO A 79 -28.59 -17.78 13.06
C PRO A 79 -29.27 -17.12 14.26
N PHE A 80 -29.20 -15.79 14.36
CA PHE A 80 -29.80 -14.99 15.41
C PHE A 80 -31.27 -14.62 15.19
N TYR A 81 -31.89 -15.01 14.06
CA TYR A 81 -33.27 -14.62 13.69
C TYR A 81 -34.30 -14.82 14.81
N ARG A 82 -34.23 -15.95 15.52
CA ARG A 82 -35.21 -16.29 16.57
C ARG A 82 -35.06 -15.47 17.84
N GLN A 83 -34.01 -14.67 17.94
CA GLN A 83 -33.64 -13.91 19.13
C GLN A 83 -33.70 -12.39 18.89
N LEU A 84 -34.23 -11.96 17.74
CA LEU A 84 -34.47 -10.56 17.43
C LEU A 84 -35.38 -9.92 18.48
N LYS A 85 -35.03 -8.71 18.90
CA LYS A 85 -35.83 -7.89 19.82
C LYS A 85 -36.43 -6.72 19.05
N THR A 86 -37.61 -6.30 19.46
CA THR A 86 -38.18 -5.02 19.05
C THR A 86 -38.00 -4.02 20.19
N VAL A 87 -37.44 -2.86 19.89
CA VAL A 87 -37.17 -1.79 20.86
C VAL A 87 -37.73 -0.49 20.32
N THR A 88 -38.50 0.23 21.12
CA THR A 88 -39.00 1.56 20.73
C THR A 88 -38.03 2.63 21.19
N ILE A 89 -37.49 3.41 20.26
CA ILE A 89 -36.54 4.49 20.54
C ILE A 89 -37.01 5.74 19.78
N ALA A 90 -37.17 6.86 20.50
CA ALA A 90 -37.67 8.13 19.97
C ALA A 90 -39.00 7.99 19.18
N GLY A 91 -39.87 7.06 19.56
CA GLY A 91 -41.16 6.82 18.91
C GLY A 91 -41.13 5.86 17.72
N VAL A 92 -39.94 5.46 17.26
CA VAL A 92 -39.76 4.50 16.14
C VAL A 92 -39.56 3.09 16.69
N GLU A 93 -40.19 2.09 16.07
CA GLU A 93 -39.95 0.68 16.36
C GLU A 93 -38.72 0.16 15.61
N TRP A 94 -37.72 -0.28 16.36
CA TRP A 94 -36.46 -0.81 15.86
C TRP A 94 -36.37 -2.31 16.09
N THR A 95 -35.89 -3.04 15.10
CA THR A 95 -35.48 -4.43 15.22
C THR A 95 -34.00 -4.50 15.56
N GLU A 96 -33.65 -5.21 16.63
CA GLU A 96 -32.29 -5.35 17.18
C GLU A 96 -31.91 -6.83 17.26
N PRO A 97 -30.84 -7.28 16.58
CA PRO A 97 -30.27 -8.61 16.75
C PRO A 97 -29.40 -8.68 18.01
N PRO A 98 -29.35 -9.85 18.67
CA PRO A 98 -28.42 -10.07 19.77
C PRO A 98 -27.02 -10.27 19.20
N LEU A 99 -26.26 -9.18 19.14
CA LEU A 99 -24.83 -9.23 18.81
C LEU A 99 -24.00 -9.55 20.06
N ASP A 100 -22.81 -10.12 19.86
CA ASP A 100 -21.88 -10.49 20.93
C ASP A 100 -21.44 -9.27 21.77
N ARG A 101 -21.02 -9.53 23.02
CA ARG A 101 -20.48 -8.51 23.91
C ARG A 101 -19.24 -7.87 23.29
N GLY A 102 -19.37 -6.63 22.80
CA GLY A 102 -18.29 -5.83 22.22
C GLY A 102 -18.54 -5.33 20.80
N ALA A 103 -19.55 -5.88 20.09
CA ALA A 103 -19.98 -5.33 18.81
C ALA A 103 -20.94 -4.13 19.02
N PRO A 104 -20.82 -3.05 18.24
CA PRO A 104 -21.77 -1.94 18.31
C PRO A 104 -23.18 -2.45 17.93
N PRO A 105 -24.23 -2.03 18.66
CA PRO A 105 -25.58 -2.52 18.40
C PRO A 105 -26.05 -2.06 17.02
N VAL A 106 -26.65 -2.98 16.26
CA VAL A 106 -27.21 -2.69 14.94
C VAL A 106 -28.73 -2.71 15.05
N ARG A 107 -29.40 -1.71 14.50
CA ARG A 107 -30.86 -1.58 14.57
C ARG A 107 -31.41 -1.16 13.23
N TRP A 108 -32.54 -1.71 12.82
CA TRP A 108 -33.25 -1.22 11.64
C TRP A 108 -34.74 -1.10 11.87
N GLY A 109 -35.38 -0.18 11.16
CA GLY A 109 -36.80 0.10 11.35
C GLY A 109 -37.35 1.00 10.25
N TRP A 110 -38.64 1.31 10.38
CA TRP A 110 -39.32 2.28 9.52
C TRP A 110 -39.56 3.56 10.30
N THR A 111 -39.13 4.68 9.74
CA THR A 111 -39.39 6.01 10.31
C THR A 111 -40.86 6.38 10.14
N ASP A 112 -41.33 7.43 10.83
CA ASP A 112 -42.69 7.96 10.66
C ASP A 112 -42.93 8.54 9.24
N GLY A 113 -41.87 9.05 8.58
CA GLY A 113 -41.90 9.45 7.17
C GLY A 113 -41.99 8.25 6.21
N GLY A 114 -41.75 7.04 6.72
CA GLY A 114 -41.77 5.78 6.01
C GLY A 114 -40.53 5.55 5.15
N GLU A 115 -39.41 6.15 5.52
CA GLU A 115 -38.10 5.73 5.10
C GLU A 115 -37.67 4.48 5.87
N PHE A 116 -36.85 3.63 5.24
CA PHE A 116 -36.18 2.55 5.94
C PHE A 116 -34.89 3.08 6.56
N ALA A 117 -34.71 2.87 7.86
CA ALA A 117 -33.53 3.31 8.60
C ALA A 117 -32.72 2.12 9.11
N LEU A 118 -31.41 2.23 9.04
CA LEU A 118 -30.42 1.33 9.65
C LEU A 118 -29.48 2.19 10.50
N ALA A 119 -29.36 1.88 11.78
CA ALA A 119 -28.51 2.56 12.74
C ALA A 119 -27.50 1.56 13.33
N ILE A 120 -26.26 1.99 13.49
CA ILE A 120 -25.18 1.27 14.15
C ILE A 120 -24.70 2.16 15.30
N GLY A 121 -24.61 1.61 16.50
CA GLY A 121 -24.24 2.35 17.70
C GLY A 121 -25.41 2.61 18.63
N SER A 122 -25.09 2.92 19.89
CA SER A 122 -26.09 3.01 20.96
C SER A 122 -26.97 4.24 20.82
N SER A 123 -26.40 5.37 20.39
CA SER A 123 -27.11 6.66 20.30
C SER A 123 -27.61 6.94 18.88
N ALA A 124 -27.11 6.21 17.88
CA ALA A 124 -27.47 6.40 16.47
C ALA A 124 -28.99 6.46 16.17
N PRO A 125 -29.88 5.64 16.78
CA PRO A 125 -31.32 5.74 16.54
C PRO A 125 -31.95 7.06 16.98
N GLU A 126 -31.60 7.56 18.17
CA GLU A 126 -32.11 8.83 18.72
C GLU A 126 -31.58 10.01 17.89
N GLN A 127 -30.30 9.94 17.56
CA GLN A 127 -29.61 10.89 16.71
C GLN A 127 -30.15 10.94 15.27
N LEU A 128 -30.58 9.81 14.71
CA LEU A 128 -31.23 9.76 13.41
C LEU A 128 -32.62 10.40 13.50
N THR A 129 -33.41 9.98 14.50
CA THR A 129 -34.80 10.44 14.64
C THR A 129 -34.88 11.94 14.91
N SER A 130 -33.96 12.49 15.70
CA SER A 130 -33.89 13.95 15.94
C SER A 130 -33.52 14.77 14.70
N ARG A 131 -32.90 14.16 13.68
CA ARG A 131 -32.57 14.81 12.40
C ARG A 131 -33.68 14.69 11.36
N LEU A 132 -34.58 13.71 11.50
CA LEU A 132 -35.74 13.57 10.62
C LEU A 132 -36.69 14.75 10.79
N GLY A 133 -37.04 15.41 9.69
CA GLY A 133 -37.93 16.58 9.69
C GLY A 133 -37.27 17.91 10.09
N GLY A 134 -35.96 17.94 10.33
CA GLY A 134 -35.20 19.18 10.54
C GLY A 134 -35.01 19.99 9.25
N SER A 135 -34.60 21.26 9.38
CA SER A 135 -34.18 22.07 8.23
C SER A 135 -32.85 21.59 7.67
N ALA A 136 -32.69 21.67 6.35
CA ALA A 136 -31.40 21.41 5.70
C ALA A 136 -30.30 22.31 6.30
N PRO A 137 -29.08 21.78 6.47
CA PRO A 137 -27.98 22.59 6.99
C PRO A 137 -27.50 23.59 5.95
N THR A 138 -27.04 24.77 6.38
CA THR A 138 -26.59 25.85 5.50
C THR A 138 -25.43 25.45 4.58
N TRP A 139 -24.52 24.59 5.05
CA TRP A 139 -23.40 24.10 4.22
C TRP A 139 -23.88 23.34 2.98
N LEU A 140 -25.06 22.70 3.03
CA LEU A 140 -25.61 21.95 1.89
C LEU A 140 -26.09 22.90 0.79
N ASP A 141 -26.67 24.03 1.17
CA ASP A 141 -27.10 25.07 0.24
C ASP A 141 -25.89 25.79 -0.36
N GLU A 142 -24.88 26.11 0.45
CA GLU A 142 -23.59 26.65 -0.01
C GLU A 142 -22.92 25.71 -1.02
N LEU A 143 -22.79 24.43 -0.69
CA LEU A 143 -22.25 23.40 -1.57
C LEU A 143 -23.02 23.31 -2.90
N ARG A 144 -24.35 23.42 -2.88
CA ARG A 144 -25.18 23.35 -4.09
C ARG A 144 -25.02 24.57 -4.98
N ASN A 145 -24.83 25.75 -4.37
CA ASN A 145 -24.60 27.00 -5.08
C ASN A 145 -23.19 27.06 -5.67
N ASP A 146 -22.18 26.60 -4.92
CA ASP A 146 -20.77 26.73 -5.28
C ASP A 146 -20.31 25.68 -6.31
N LEU A 147 -20.91 24.49 -6.30
CA LEU A 147 -20.53 23.37 -7.15
C LEU A 147 -21.70 22.92 -8.07
N PRO A 148 -22.15 23.73 -9.04
CA PRO A 148 -23.35 23.40 -9.82
C PRO A 148 -23.19 22.10 -10.63
N VAL A 149 -24.14 21.18 -10.45
CA VAL A 149 -24.28 19.94 -11.23
C VAL A 149 -25.71 19.87 -11.79
N GLU A 150 -25.85 19.75 -13.11
CA GLU A 150 -27.15 19.80 -13.81
C GLU A 150 -28.14 18.74 -13.31
N ARG A 151 -27.68 17.49 -13.23
CA ARG A 151 -28.48 16.37 -12.70
C ARG A 151 -27.72 15.72 -11.55
N GLU A 152 -27.91 16.25 -10.34
CA GLU A 152 -27.32 15.73 -9.11
C GLU A 152 -27.72 14.27 -8.88
N ALA A 153 -26.72 13.42 -8.60
CA ALA A 153 -26.91 12.01 -8.24
C ALA A 153 -26.31 11.68 -6.86
N SER A 154 -25.28 12.41 -6.42
CA SER A 154 -24.64 12.21 -5.12
C SER A 154 -24.10 13.52 -4.54
N ILE A 155 -24.07 13.56 -3.21
CA ILE A 155 -23.43 14.61 -2.41
C ILE A 155 -22.55 13.91 -1.37
N GLY A 156 -21.33 14.41 -1.20
CA GLY A 156 -20.42 13.99 -0.15
C GLY A 156 -19.96 15.20 0.65
N TYR A 157 -19.90 15.04 1.97
CA TYR A 157 -19.35 16.04 2.88
C TYR A 157 -18.59 15.34 3.99
N LEU A 158 -17.36 15.77 4.23
CA LEU A 158 -16.48 15.27 5.26
C LEU A 158 -16.01 16.45 6.11
N ASN A 159 -16.46 16.50 7.37
CA ASN A 159 -16.01 17.48 8.34
C ASN A 159 -14.64 17.07 8.90
N VAL A 160 -13.57 17.52 8.25
CA VAL A 160 -12.20 17.16 8.64
C VAL A 160 -11.83 17.76 9.99
N ALA A 161 -12.32 18.97 10.30
CA ALA A 161 -12.11 19.59 11.60
C ALA A 161 -12.70 18.76 12.75
N ALA A 162 -13.94 18.29 12.62
CA ALA A 162 -14.58 17.44 13.63
C ALA A 162 -13.88 16.07 13.75
N ILE A 163 -13.51 15.46 12.62
CA ILE A 163 -12.76 14.19 12.63
C ILE A 163 -11.41 14.36 13.33
N ARG A 164 -10.72 15.49 13.11
CA ARG A 164 -9.46 15.78 13.78
C ARG A 164 -9.65 15.92 15.28
N GLU A 165 -10.66 16.64 15.74
CA GLU A 165 -10.95 16.78 17.18
C GLU A 165 -11.22 15.43 17.86
N LEU A 166 -11.92 14.52 17.17
CA LEU A 166 -12.21 13.17 17.65
C LEU A 166 -10.97 12.24 17.59
N ALA A 167 -10.26 12.24 16.47
CA ALA A 167 -9.22 11.25 16.19
C ALA A 167 -7.84 11.64 16.71
N LEU A 168 -7.47 12.93 16.68
CA LEU A 168 -6.10 13.37 16.98
C LEU A 168 -5.66 13.02 18.41
N PRO A 169 -6.49 13.18 19.47
CA PRO A 169 -6.12 12.75 20.82
C PRO A 169 -5.82 11.24 20.89
N LEU A 170 -6.53 10.42 20.11
CA LEU A 170 -6.34 8.97 20.06
C LEU A 170 -5.05 8.59 19.35
N VAL A 171 -4.77 9.23 18.21
CA VAL A 171 -3.50 9.03 17.50
C VAL A 171 -2.33 9.51 18.37
N ALA A 172 -2.48 10.63 19.07
CA ALA A 172 -1.47 11.17 19.98
C ALA A 172 -1.11 10.20 21.13
N ARG A 173 -2.07 9.41 21.64
CA ARG A 173 -1.80 8.37 22.66
C ARG A 173 -0.87 7.26 22.14
N ARG A 174 -0.99 6.88 20.87
CA ARG A 174 -0.16 5.83 20.23
C ARG A 174 1.10 6.40 19.59
N THR A 175 1.09 7.68 19.23
CA THR A 175 2.17 8.39 18.55
C THR A 175 2.23 9.80 19.13
N PRO A 176 3.04 10.03 20.18
CA PRO A 176 3.08 11.31 20.90
C PRO A 176 3.31 12.57 20.04
N ARG A 177 3.87 12.41 18.84
CA ARG A 177 4.10 13.50 17.85
C ARG A 177 3.02 13.63 16.78
N ALA A 178 1.92 12.89 16.85
CA ALA A 178 0.91 12.90 15.79
C ALA A 178 0.25 14.27 15.59
N ALA A 179 -0.01 15.01 16.69
CA ALA A 179 -0.55 16.36 16.62
C ALA A 179 0.39 17.33 15.90
N GLU A 180 1.68 17.28 16.26
CA GLU A 180 2.73 18.06 15.61
C GLU A 180 2.86 17.71 14.12
N ILE A 181 2.81 16.43 13.76
CA ILE A 181 2.84 15.99 12.35
C ILE A 181 1.63 16.54 11.58
N VAL A 182 0.42 16.46 12.13
CA VAL A 182 -0.81 16.95 11.48
C VAL A 182 -0.76 18.47 11.26
N GLU A 183 -0.32 19.23 12.26
CA GLU A 183 -0.13 20.68 12.15
C GLU A 183 0.94 21.05 11.12
N LYS A 184 2.07 20.36 11.11
CA LYS A 184 3.19 20.67 10.21
C LYS A 184 2.91 20.30 8.75
N LEU A 185 2.14 19.24 8.53
CA LEU A 185 1.62 18.93 7.20
C LEU A 185 0.54 19.93 6.75
N GLY A 186 0.12 20.86 7.59
CA GLY A 186 -0.95 21.81 7.30
C GLY A 186 -2.33 21.18 7.29
N LEU A 187 -2.47 19.94 7.76
CA LEU A 187 -3.74 19.21 7.81
C LEU A 187 -4.64 19.72 8.95
N ASP A 188 -4.08 20.44 9.92
CA ASP A 188 -4.81 21.21 10.92
C ASP A 188 -5.64 22.34 10.31
N SER A 189 -5.20 22.90 9.18
CA SER A 189 -5.95 23.94 8.47
C SER A 189 -7.14 23.39 7.68
N VAL A 190 -7.17 22.09 7.36
CA VAL A 190 -8.24 21.51 6.54
C VAL A 190 -9.54 21.49 7.35
N ARG A 191 -10.52 22.26 6.89
CA ARG A 191 -11.85 22.39 7.48
C ARG A 191 -12.77 21.27 7.01
N ALA A 192 -12.90 21.13 5.69
CA ALA A 192 -13.83 20.20 5.08
C ALA A 192 -13.35 19.70 3.71
N ILE A 193 -13.83 18.51 3.34
CA ILE A 193 -13.76 18.00 1.97
C ILE A 193 -15.19 17.74 1.54
N GLU A 194 -15.58 18.26 0.38
CA GLU A 194 -16.94 18.09 -0.10
C GLU A 194 -16.99 17.91 -1.61
N GLY A 195 -18.08 17.34 -2.09
CA GLY A 195 -18.26 17.11 -3.50
C GLY A 195 -19.68 16.75 -3.90
N ARG A 196 -19.92 16.89 -5.20
CA ARG A 196 -21.16 16.55 -5.88
C ARG A 196 -20.86 15.72 -7.10
N GLY A 197 -21.59 14.62 -7.24
CA GLY A 197 -21.56 13.79 -8.43
C GLY A 197 -22.90 13.82 -9.13
N GLY A 198 -22.90 13.63 -10.44
CA GLY A 198 -24.12 13.62 -11.23
C GLY A 198 -23.88 13.41 -12.70
N LEU A 199 -24.85 13.85 -13.49
CA LEU A 199 -24.84 13.78 -14.93
C LEU A 199 -25.00 15.17 -15.56
N ASP A 200 -24.22 15.47 -16.59
CA ASP A 200 -24.41 16.61 -17.49
C ASP A 200 -24.93 16.11 -18.85
N GLN A 201 -24.96 16.97 -19.87
CA GLN A 201 -25.41 16.60 -21.22
C GLN A 201 -24.55 15.50 -21.90
N VAL A 202 -23.30 15.33 -21.48
CA VAL A 202 -22.32 14.43 -22.12
C VAL A 202 -22.18 13.12 -21.35
N GLY A 203 -22.14 13.16 -20.02
CA GLY A 203 -22.11 11.97 -19.16
C GLY A 203 -21.88 12.31 -17.69
N CYS A 204 -20.98 11.59 -17.02
CA CYS A 204 -20.77 11.75 -15.58
C CYS A 204 -19.88 12.96 -15.28
N VAL A 205 -20.29 13.76 -14.30
CA VAL A 205 -19.52 14.88 -13.75
C VAL A 205 -19.40 14.70 -12.24
N SER A 206 -18.21 14.93 -11.71
CA SER A 206 -17.92 14.99 -10.28
C SER A 206 -17.13 16.25 -10.00
N VAL A 207 -17.62 17.10 -9.11
CA VAL A 207 -16.95 18.33 -8.71
C VAL A 207 -16.78 18.30 -7.21
N GLY A 208 -15.62 18.69 -6.70
CA GLY A 208 -15.44 18.83 -5.26
C GLY A 208 -14.40 19.86 -4.89
N ARG A 209 -14.32 20.14 -3.59
CA ARG A 209 -13.36 21.08 -3.03
C ARG A 209 -12.79 20.59 -1.71
N LEU A 210 -11.54 20.94 -1.47
CA LEU A 210 -10.92 20.88 -0.16
C LEU A 210 -10.84 22.31 0.36
N ILE A 211 -11.43 22.54 1.53
CA ILE A 211 -11.43 23.84 2.18
C ILE A 211 -10.43 23.85 3.32
N VAL A 212 -9.60 24.89 3.35
CA VAL A 212 -8.73 25.24 4.47
C VAL A 212 -9.17 26.54 5.15
N ASP A 213 -8.93 26.61 6.45
CA ASP A 213 -9.05 27.84 7.23
C ASP A 213 -7.76 28.67 7.10
N GLY A 214 -7.89 29.89 6.59
CA GLY A 214 -6.75 30.79 6.35
C GLY A 214 -5.96 30.42 5.10
N ALA A 215 -4.68 30.79 5.06
CA ALA A 215 -3.82 30.46 3.94
C ALA A 215 -3.41 28.96 3.96
N PRO A 216 -3.40 28.26 2.81
CA PRO A 216 -2.85 26.91 2.71
C PRO A 216 -1.43 26.84 3.28
N ARG A 217 -1.13 25.80 4.06
CA ARG A 217 0.19 25.53 4.65
C ARG A 217 0.61 24.08 4.40
N GLY A 218 1.90 23.79 4.52
CA GLY A 218 2.44 22.43 4.46
C GLY A 218 2.14 21.76 3.13
N ILE A 219 1.75 20.49 3.14
CA ILE A 219 1.50 19.75 1.89
C ILE A 219 0.35 20.35 1.06
N VAL A 220 -0.59 21.05 1.70
CA VAL A 220 -1.73 21.66 0.99
C VAL A 220 -1.29 22.82 0.08
N GLN A 221 -0.16 23.48 0.39
CA GLN A 221 0.38 24.59 -0.42
C GLN A 221 1.22 24.12 -1.62
N LEU A 222 1.50 22.81 -1.72
CA LEU A 222 2.35 22.24 -2.79
C LEU A 222 1.67 22.22 -4.16
N ILE A 223 0.37 22.53 -4.23
CA ILE A 223 -0.35 22.68 -5.48
C ILE A 223 -0.14 24.12 -5.96
N PRO A 224 0.55 24.35 -7.08
CA PRO A 224 0.84 25.70 -7.53
C PRO A 224 -0.40 26.46 -7.93
N HIS A 225 -0.28 27.78 -7.79
CA HIS A 225 -1.34 28.72 -8.10
C HIS A 225 -1.44 29.08 -9.59
N GLU A 226 -0.40 28.78 -10.38
CA GLU A 226 -0.38 29.11 -11.80
C GLU A 226 -1.14 28.08 -12.65
N PRO A 227 -1.96 28.53 -13.64
CA PRO A 227 -2.63 27.62 -14.56
C PRO A 227 -1.66 26.96 -15.54
N LEU A 228 -1.97 25.70 -15.88
CA LEU A 228 -1.48 25.03 -17.07
C LEU A 228 -1.87 25.82 -18.32
N LYS A 229 -0.94 25.89 -19.26
CA LYS A 229 -1.07 26.56 -20.55
C LYS A 229 -1.14 25.49 -21.63
N ARG A 230 -1.79 25.80 -22.76
CA ARG A 230 -1.89 24.91 -23.92
C ARG A 230 -0.53 24.30 -24.31
N ARG A 231 0.52 25.14 -24.37
CA ARG A 231 1.89 24.76 -24.71
C ARG A 231 2.48 23.66 -23.83
N ASP A 232 2.00 23.55 -22.59
CA ASP A 232 2.49 22.56 -21.63
C ASP A 232 2.04 21.15 -22.02
N LEU A 233 0.98 21.01 -22.83
CA LEU A 233 0.40 19.75 -23.27
C LEU A 233 0.74 19.39 -24.74
N GLU A 234 1.39 20.30 -25.47
CA GLU A 234 1.69 20.16 -26.91
C GLU A 234 2.65 19.01 -27.24
N ARG A 235 3.36 18.46 -26.24
CA ARG A 235 4.31 17.34 -26.40
C ARG A 235 3.76 15.99 -25.97
N ILE A 236 2.52 15.95 -25.49
CA ILE A 236 1.84 14.70 -25.14
C ILE A 236 1.05 14.25 -26.37
N PRO A 237 1.25 13.02 -26.89
CA PRO A 237 0.49 12.51 -28.02
C PRO A 237 -1.02 12.47 -27.73
N ALA A 238 -1.86 12.86 -28.68
CA ALA A 238 -3.32 12.80 -28.53
C ALA A 238 -3.88 11.39 -28.32
N ASP A 239 -3.10 10.37 -28.67
CA ASP A 239 -3.47 8.96 -28.63
C ASP A 239 -2.96 8.22 -27.38
N ALA A 240 -2.40 8.97 -26.41
CA ALA A 240 -1.97 8.47 -25.11
C ALA A 240 -3.12 7.76 -24.37
N LEU A 241 -2.82 6.65 -23.69
CA LEU A 241 -3.81 5.93 -22.86
C LEU A 241 -4.11 6.69 -21.57
N ALA A 242 -3.08 7.31 -21.00
CA ALA A 242 -3.18 8.13 -19.80
C ALA A 242 -2.15 9.25 -19.87
N ALA A 243 -2.45 10.40 -19.29
CA ALA A 243 -1.51 11.50 -19.18
C ALA A 243 -1.75 12.32 -17.92
N MET A 244 -0.66 12.86 -17.36
CA MET A 244 -0.69 13.85 -16.29
C MET A 244 0.06 15.09 -16.74
N ALA A 245 -0.38 16.25 -16.25
CA ALA A 245 0.36 17.49 -16.29
C ALA A 245 0.17 18.22 -14.97
N VAL A 246 1.24 18.72 -14.39
CA VAL A 246 1.21 19.42 -13.12
C VAL A 246 2.24 20.52 -13.15
N ARG A 247 1.86 21.71 -12.69
CA ARG A 247 2.87 22.70 -12.30
C ARG A 247 3.41 22.31 -10.92
N CYS A 248 4.68 22.55 -10.62
CA CYS A 248 5.29 22.29 -9.33
C CYS A 248 6.51 23.18 -9.14
N ASP A 249 6.58 23.91 -8.02
CA ASP A 249 7.82 24.57 -7.60
C ASP A 249 8.66 23.55 -6.82
N TYR A 250 9.66 22.99 -7.49
CA TYR A 250 10.53 21.95 -6.92
C TYR A 250 11.43 22.45 -5.79
N GLU A 251 11.76 23.74 -5.77
CA GLU A 251 12.59 24.32 -4.70
C GLU A 251 11.74 24.50 -3.44
N ALA A 252 10.55 25.08 -3.57
CA ALA A 252 9.60 25.22 -2.46
C ALA A 252 9.13 23.86 -1.94
N LEU A 253 8.83 22.91 -2.84
CA LEU A 253 8.47 21.54 -2.47
C LEU A 253 9.57 20.87 -1.64
N PHE A 254 10.84 21.01 -2.05
CA PHE A 254 11.95 20.44 -1.32
C PHE A 254 12.13 21.08 0.05
N ASP A 255 12.00 22.40 0.14
CA ASP A 255 12.05 23.13 1.42
C ASP A 255 10.98 22.67 2.40
N ASP A 256 9.74 22.55 1.92
CA ASP A 256 8.63 22.09 2.72
C ASP A 256 8.83 20.66 3.20
N VAL A 257 9.31 19.77 2.31
CA VAL A 257 9.62 18.38 2.69
C VAL A 257 10.75 18.32 3.72
N VAL A 258 11.83 19.09 3.53
CA VAL A 258 12.94 19.14 4.49
C VAL A 258 12.48 19.73 5.84
N ALA A 259 11.68 20.79 5.83
CA ALA A 259 11.12 21.39 7.04
C ALA A 259 10.25 20.38 7.81
N VAL A 260 9.38 19.65 7.11
CA VAL A 260 8.56 18.59 7.71
C VAL A 260 9.44 17.48 8.29
N VAL A 261 10.45 16.99 7.56
CA VAL A 261 11.35 15.93 8.05
C VAL A 261 12.14 16.40 9.28
N SER A 262 12.58 17.66 9.29
CA SER A 262 13.35 18.26 10.38
C SER A 262 12.58 18.40 11.66
N ASP A 263 11.34 18.84 11.57
CA ASP A 263 10.50 19.04 12.73
C ASP A 263 10.00 17.68 13.28
N VAL A 264 9.65 16.73 12.40
CA VAL A 264 9.12 15.41 12.82
C VAL A 264 10.21 14.51 13.42
N GLN A 265 11.43 14.55 12.88
CA GLN A 265 12.54 13.73 13.35
C GLN A 265 13.86 14.53 13.29
N PRO A 266 14.24 15.26 14.36
CA PRO A 266 15.44 16.10 14.37
C PRO A 266 16.71 15.34 13.99
N ARG A 267 16.86 14.10 14.48
CA ARG A 267 17.97 13.20 14.10
C ARG A 267 17.91 12.74 12.64
N GLY A 268 16.71 12.65 12.07
CA GLY A 268 16.47 12.27 10.68
C GLY A 268 16.82 13.40 9.72
N ALA A 269 16.57 14.66 10.09
CA ALA A 269 17.03 15.81 9.32
C ALA A 269 18.52 16.08 9.48
N GLU A 270 19.08 16.01 10.69
CA GLU A 270 20.55 16.05 10.83
C GLU A 270 21.19 14.97 9.96
N HIS A 271 20.60 13.77 9.89
CA HIS A 271 21.07 12.72 8.99
C HIS A 271 20.85 13.06 7.52
N LEU A 272 19.68 13.59 7.13
CA LEU A 272 19.38 13.98 5.75
C LEU A 272 20.28 15.12 5.27
N GLU A 273 20.45 16.18 6.06
CA GLU A 273 21.37 17.28 5.82
C GLU A 273 22.81 16.79 5.77
N GLN A 274 23.26 15.97 6.73
CA GLN A 274 24.60 15.38 6.66
C GLN A 274 24.78 14.44 5.47
N VAL A 275 23.72 13.76 5.00
CA VAL A 275 23.77 12.93 3.80
C VAL A 275 23.83 13.83 2.56
N LEU A 276 23.00 14.86 2.47
CA LEU A 276 23.00 15.84 1.38
C LEU A 276 24.32 16.61 1.32
N GLU A 277 24.89 17.01 2.45
CA GLU A 277 26.17 17.71 2.55
C GLU A 277 27.33 16.78 2.23
N ARG A 278 27.31 15.52 2.71
CA ARG A 278 28.30 14.51 2.30
C ARG A 278 28.23 14.19 0.82
N VAL A 279 27.02 14.08 0.27
CA VAL A 279 26.78 13.89 -1.16
C VAL A 279 27.30 15.11 -1.92
N SER A 280 26.97 16.33 -1.48
CA SER A 280 27.34 17.56 -2.16
C SER A 280 28.84 17.80 -2.14
N THR A 281 29.49 17.62 -0.99
CA THR A 281 30.95 17.76 -0.83
C THR A 281 31.72 16.71 -1.63
N ARG A 282 31.19 15.48 -1.70
CA ARG A 282 31.85 14.38 -2.40
C ARG A 282 31.64 14.42 -3.91
N LEU A 283 30.49 14.89 -4.36
CA LEU A 283 30.13 14.97 -5.77
C LEU A 283 30.50 16.31 -6.41
N ASP A 284 30.79 17.34 -5.61
CA ASP A 284 30.87 18.73 -6.10
C ASP A 284 29.59 19.13 -6.84
N VAL A 285 28.44 18.72 -6.29
CA VAL A 285 27.08 18.97 -6.80
C VAL A 285 26.17 19.32 -5.64
N ASP A 286 25.69 20.55 -5.59
CA ASP A 286 24.65 20.95 -4.66
C ASP A 286 23.28 20.55 -5.24
N VAL A 287 22.58 19.61 -4.62
CA VAL A 287 21.28 19.12 -5.13
C VAL A 287 20.28 20.25 -5.29
N ARG A 288 20.28 21.23 -4.38
CA ARG A 288 19.33 22.33 -4.41
C ARG A 288 19.65 23.30 -5.52
N ARG A 289 20.89 23.79 -5.60
CA ARG A 289 21.32 24.80 -6.57
C ARG A 289 21.54 24.24 -7.98
N ASP A 290 22.07 23.04 -8.08
CA ASP A 290 22.56 22.48 -9.34
C ASP A 290 21.52 21.54 -10.00
N VAL A 291 20.65 20.91 -9.21
CA VAL A 291 19.55 20.06 -9.73
C VAL A 291 18.20 20.77 -9.65
N LEU A 292 17.68 21.04 -8.45
CA LEU A 292 16.31 21.57 -8.27
C LEU A 292 16.15 22.96 -8.89
N ALA A 293 17.09 23.87 -8.62
CA ALA A 293 17.13 25.20 -9.21
C ALA A 293 17.57 25.22 -10.67
N SER A 294 17.72 24.08 -11.32
CA SER A 294 17.87 23.98 -12.79
C SER A 294 16.58 23.50 -13.46
N LEU A 295 15.62 22.96 -12.70
CA LEU A 295 14.31 22.56 -13.18
C LEU A 295 13.39 23.77 -13.31
N GLY A 296 12.55 23.75 -14.34
CA GLY A 296 11.39 24.60 -14.48
C GLY A 296 10.20 24.05 -13.69
N ASP A 297 9.03 24.64 -13.91
CA ASP A 297 7.87 24.43 -13.06
C ASP A 297 6.81 23.52 -13.66
N VAL A 298 6.95 23.04 -14.90
CA VAL A 298 5.99 22.12 -15.53
C VAL A 298 6.55 20.71 -15.57
N THR A 299 5.77 19.75 -15.08
CA THR A 299 6.01 18.32 -15.29
C THR A 299 4.82 17.66 -15.95
N THR A 300 5.10 16.89 -16.98
CA THR A 300 4.12 16.08 -17.70
C THR A 300 4.55 14.64 -17.71
N GLY A 301 3.61 13.72 -17.78
CA GLY A 301 3.91 12.30 -17.98
C GLY A 301 2.79 11.65 -18.75
N PHE A 302 3.11 10.61 -19.52
CA PHE A 302 2.09 9.89 -20.26
C PHE A 302 2.44 8.41 -20.44
N VAL A 303 1.38 7.64 -20.65
CA VAL A 303 1.41 6.26 -21.11
C VAL A 303 1.07 6.29 -22.60
N PRO A 304 1.97 5.85 -23.49
CA PRO A 304 1.71 5.89 -24.93
C PRO A 304 0.53 4.99 -25.32
N GLY A 305 -0.03 5.25 -26.50
CA GLY A 305 -1.08 4.42 -27.09
C GLY A 305 -0.59 2.98 -27.35
N GLY A 306 -1.43 2.00 -27.06
CA GLY A 306 -1.14 0.58 -27.30
C GLY A 306 -1.91 -0.35 -26.35
N ASP A 307 -1.50 -1.62 -26.29
CA ASP A 307 -2.02 -2.58 -25.31
C ASP A 307 -1.28 -2.43 -23.97
N LEU A 308 -1.91 -2.81 -22.85
CA LEU A 308 -1.31 -2.71 -21.51
C LEU A 308 0.01 -3.47 -21.36
N PHE A 309 0.23 -4.53 -22.15
CA PHE A 309 1.45 -5.34 -22.11
C PHE A 309 2.67 -4.61 -22.68
N THR A 310 2.49 -3.71 -23.64
CA THR A 310 3.58 -3.01 -24.31
C THR A 310 3.69 -1.56 -23.87
N SER A 311 2.58 -0.90 -23.57
CA SER A 311 2.52 0.54 -23.29
C SER A 311 3.27 0.93 -22.01
N TRP A 312 3.35 0.05 -21.01
CA TRP A 312 4.09 0.34 -19.77
C TRP A 312 5.60 0.56 -20.01
N THR A 313 6.17 -0.07 -21.04
CA THR A 313 7.60 0.12 -21.40
C THR A 313 7.88 1.50 -21.98
N GLY A 314 6.85 2.15 -22.52
CA GLY A 314 6.93 3.47 -23.13
C GLY A 314 6.57 4.62 -22.20
N ILE A 315 6.33 4.36 -20.91
CA ILE A 315 6.02 5.40 -19.91
C ILE A 315 7.19 6.38 -19.84
N VAL A 316 6.85 7.67 -19.94
CA VAL A 316 7.79 8.78 -19.83
C VAL A 316 7.21 9.89 -18.98
N ALA A 317 8.09 10.52 -18.20
CA ALA A 317 7.85 11.78 -17.52
C ALA A 317 8.86 12.81 -18.02
N THR A 318 8.42 14.05 -18.20
CA THR A 318 9.27 15.17 -18.59
C THR A 318 9.05 16.35 -17.67
N THR A 319 10.12 16.97 -17.24
CA THR A 319 10.10 18.20 -16.44
C THR A 319 10.79 19.29 -17.24
N SER A 320 10.16 20.45 -17.38
CA SER A 320 10.78 21.63 -17.99
C SER A 320 12.10 21.98 -17.30
N VAL A 321 13.04 22.59 -18.02
CA VAL A 321 14.37 22.93 -17.51
C VAL A 321 14.66 24.40 -17.81
N LYS A 322 15.16 25.12 -16.79
CA LYS A 322 15.55 26.54 -16.89
C LYS A 322 17.05 26.73 -17.09
N ASP A 323 17.87 25.77 -16.66
CA ASP A 323 19.33 25.78 -16.84
C ASP A 323 19.84 24.37 -17.21
N ALA A 324 19.77 24.02 -18.49
CA ALA A 324 20.15 22.69 -18.96
C ALA A 324 21.66 22.42 -18.84
N ALA A 325 22.49 23.45 -18.95
CA ALA A 325 23.95 23.31 -18.83
C ALA A 325 24.33 22.87 -17.41
N ARG A 326 23.79 23.57 -16.40
CA ARG A 326 24.01 23.22 -14.99
C ARG A 326 23.47 21.84 -14.65
N LEU A 327 22.25 21.52 -15.10
CA LEU A 327 21.65 20.21 -14.82
C LEU A 327 22.44 19.06 -15.46
N ARG A 328 22.92 19.22 -16.70
CA ARG A 328 23.77 18.22 -17.37
C ARG A 328 25.08 18.00 -16.62
N GLU A 329 25.73 19.07 -16.15
CA GLU A 329 26.95 18.96 -15.37
C GLU A 329 26.71 18.21 -14.06
N ALA A 330 25.67 18.57 -13.32
CA ALA A 330 25.29 17.93 -12.07
C ALA A 330 25.02 16.43 -12.23
N ILE A 331 24.18 16.07 -13.21
CA ILE A 331 23.85 14.66 -13.52
C ILE A 331 25.09 13.90 -13.99
N GLY A 332 25.95 14.50 -14.80
CA GLY A 332 27.20 13.89 -15.25
C GLY A 332 28.14 13.55 -14.09
N LYS A 333 28.31 14.48 -13.13
CA LYS A 333 29.10 14.24 -11.90
C LYS A 333 28.50 13.11 -11.05
N ILE A 334 27.17 13.10 -10.87
CA ILE A 334 26.45 12.02 -10.16
C ILE A 334 26.69 10.66 -10.84
N ALA A 335 26.52 10.59 -12.16
CA ALA A 335 26.69 9.36 -12.93
C ALA A 335 28.13 8.82 -12.85
N ALA A 336 29.13 9.71 -12.96
CA ALA A 336 30.53 9.35 -12.86
C ALA A 336 30.90 8.77 -11.48
N GLU A 337 30.36 9.30 -10.39
CA GLU A 337 30.59 8.74 -9.05
C GLU A 337 29.94 7.36 -8.88
N ILE A 338 28.70 7.18 -9.36
CA ILE A 338 28.02 5.88 -9.30
C ILE A 338 28.86 4.83 -10.04
N ASN A 339 29.32 5.13 -11.25
CA ASN A 339 30.19 4.25 -12.02
C ASN A 339 31.53 3.97 -11.33
N ARG A 340 32.13 4.97 -10.68
CA ARG A 340 33.38 4.80 -9.92
C ARG A 340 33.24 3.80 -8.77
N ARG A 341 32.10 3.82 -8.08
CA ARG A 341 31.80 2.87 -6.98
C ARG A 341 31.50 1.47 -7.50
N SER A 342 30.73 1.35 -8.57
CA SER A 342 30.37 0.06 -9.17
C SER A 342 31.58 -0.63 -9.83
N GLY A 343 32.60 0.14 -10.26
CA GLY A 343 33.88 -0.40 -10.70
C GLY A 343 34.70 -1.07 -9.59
N ALA A 344 34.50 -0.69 -8.33
CA ALA A 344 35.19 -1.27 -7.18
C ALA A 344 34.49 -2.54 -6.63
N ASP A 345 33.18 -2.68 -6.89
CA ASP A 345 32.37 -3.81 -6.44
C ASP A 345 31.59 -4.37 -7.63
N ARG A 346 32.08 -5.45 -8.27
CA ARG A 346 31.58 -6.02 -9.55
C ARG A 346 30.13 -6.54 -9.50
N ARG A 347 29.40 -6.25 -8.42
CA ARG A 347 28.00 -6.63 -8.15
C ARG A 347 27.04 -5.43 -8.14
N GLY A 348 27.53 -4.18 -8.06
CA GLY A 348 26.69 -2.98 -8.01
C GLY A 348 26.20 -2.53 -9.38
N GLY A 349 24.95 -2.04 -9.48
CA GLY A 349 24.41 -1.46 -10.70
C GLY A 349 25.23 -0.25 -11.18
N SER A 350 25.38 -0.08 -12.50
CA SER A 350 26.16 1.01 -13.12
C SER A 350 25.25 1.91 -13.97
N ILE A 351 25.77 3.04 -14.43
CA ILE A 351 25.10 3.93 -15.38
C ILE A 351 25.82 3.82 -16.72
N ARG A 352 25.09 3.31 -17.72
CA ARG A 352 25.55 3.29 -19.10
C ARG A 352 25.18 4.58 -19.79
N GLU A 353 26.13 5.16 -20.50
CA GLU A 353 25.90 6.33 -21.35
C GLU A 353 25.71 5.88 -22.80
N SER A 354 24.77 6.50 -23.49
CA SER A 354 24.59 6.37 -24.94
C SER A 354 24.18 7.71 -25.52
N THR A 355 24.46 7.95 -26.80
CA THR A 355 24.09 9.19 -27.48
C THR A 355 22.97 8.94 -28.47
N TYR A 356 22.01 9.86 -28.52
CA TYR A 356 20.92 9.85 -29.51
C TYR A 356 20.55 11.28 -29.89
N ALA A 357 20.45 11.57 -31.18
CA ALA A 357 20.15 12.91 -31.71
C ALA A 357 21.02 14.05 -31.13
N GLY A 358 22.28 13.74 -30.76
CA GLY A 358 23.21 14.70 -30.14
C GLY A 358 23.07 14.84 -28.63
N GLU A 359 22.07 14.20 -28.02
CA GLU A 359 21.83 14.23 -26.57
C GLU A 359 22.37 12.97 -25.89
N THR A 360 22.85 13.13 -24.65
CA THR A 360 23.33 12.02 -23.82
C THR A 360 22.17 11.41 -23.05
N ILE A 361 22.01 10.09 -23.18
CA ILE A 361 21.07 9.26 -22.45
C ILE A 361 21.85 8.44 -21.42
N TYR A 362 21.48 8.60 -20.15
CA TYR A 362 21.98 7.80 -19.05
C TYR A 362 20.98 6.69 -18.75
N THR A 363 21.44 5.44 -18.66
CA THR A 363 20.61 4.26 -18.39
C THR A 363 21.17 3.49 -17.20
N ILE A 364 20.32 3.16 -16.23
CA ILE A 364 20.70 2.28 -15.12
C ILE A 364 20.84 0.85 -15.66
N ASP A 365 22.02 0.27 -15.45
CA ASP A 365 22.36 -1.11 -15.71
C ASP A 365 22.40 -1.85 -14.37
N PHE A 366 21.45 -2.75 -14.14
CA PHE A 366 21.38 -3.54 -12.90
C PHE A 366 22.40 -4.68 -12.83
N GLY A 367 23.33 -4.77 -13.79
CA GLY A 367 24.39 -5.76 -13.80
C GLY A 367 23.83 -7.17 -14.00
N ARG A 368 24.00 -8.04 -12.99
CA ARG A 368 23.50 -9.43 -13.03
C ARG A 368 22.09 -9.60 -12.47
N ALA A 369 21.51 -8.57 -11.86
CA ALA A 369 20.18 -8.67 -11.30
C ALA A 369 19.13 -8.65 -12.44
N PRO A 370 18.21 -9.62 -12.49
CA PRO A 370 17.14 -9.61 -13.49
C PRO A 370 16.22 -8.42 -13.20
N ALA A 371 16.23 -7.42 -14.08
CA ALA A 371 15.36 -6.27 -14.00
C ALA A 371 14.47 -6.20 -15.24
N PRO A 372 13.14 -6.10 -15.09
CA PRO A 372 12.22 -5.98 -16.22
C PRO A 372 12.26 -4.58 -16.87
N VAL A 373 13.01 -3.63 -16.29
CA VAL A 373 13.14 -2.23 -16.73
C VAL A 373 14.59 -1.82 -16.87
N ALA A 374 14.83 -0.81 -17.71
CA ALA A 374 16.10 -0.11 -17.82
C ALA A 374 15.87 1.40 -17.70
N PRO A 375 15.59 1.91 -16.48
CA PRO A 375 15.28 3.31 -16.25
C PRO A 375 16.36 4.19 -16.86
N SER A 376 15.93 5.16 -17.65
CA SER A 376 16.81 6.00 -18.44
C SER A 376 16.36 7.45 -18.36
N TRP A 377 17.32 8.37 -18.47
CA TRP A 377 17.02 9.79 -18.52
C TRP A 377 17.94 10.54 -19.47
N CYS A 378 17.48 11.71 -19.89
CA CYS A 378 18.19 12.62 -20.78
C CYS A 378 17.83 14.07 -20.42
N VAL A 379 18.81 14.96 -20.46
CA VAL A 379 18.58 16.41 -20.34
C VAL A 379 18.79 17.03 -21.70
N THR A 380 17.73 17.57 -22.25
CA THR A 380 17.73 18.38 -23.47
C THR A 380 17.82 19.88 -23.11
N GLU A 381 17.80 20.77 -24.09
CA GLU A 381 17.87 22.23 -23.84
C GLU A 381 16.69 22.74 -22.99
N ASP A 382 15.49 22.20 -23.16
CA ASP A 382 14.26 22.71 -22.54
C ASP A 382 13.63 21.79 -21.48
N ARG A 383 14.14 20.56 -21.31
CA ARG A 383 13.56 19.56 -20.39
C ARG A 383 14.49 18.42 -19.98
N LEU A 384 14.20 17.88 -18.81
CA LEU A 384 14.62 16.59 -18.31
C LEU A 384 13.58 15.54 -18.71
N ILE A 385 14.01 14.48 -19.38
CA ILE A 385 13.18 13.36 -19.82
C ILE A 385 13.58 12.14 -19.00
N VAL A 386 12.62 11.45 -18.38
CA VAL A 386 12.83 10.23 -17.60
C VAL A 386 11.86 9.16 -18.10
N GLY A 387 12.37 8.01 -18.55
CA GLY A 387 11.58 6.90 -19.05
C GLY A 387 11.96 5.58 -18.40
N LEU A 388 11.04 4.61 -18.39
CA LEU A 388 11.31 3.25 -17.89
C LEU A 388 12.27 2.45 -18.77
N MET A 389 12.42 2.89 -20.03
CA MET A 389 13.28 2.30 -21.04
C MET A 389 13.99 3.39 -21.84
N PRO A 390 15.21 3.14 -22.36
CA PRO A 390 15.91 4.12 -23.19
C PRO A 390 15.16 4.44 -24.49
N GLN A 391 14.35 3.51 -25.02
CA GLN A 391 13.52 3.72 -26.21
C GLN A 391 12.42 4.76 -25.97
N ALA A 392 11.84 4.79 -24.77
CA ALA A 392 10.83 5.80 -24.39
C ALA A 392 11.46 7.20 -24.35
N VAL A 393 12.67 7.30 -23.81
CA VAL A 393 13.46 8.55 -23.79
C VAL A 393 13.77 9.01 -25.21
N ARG A 394 14.27 8.12 -26.09
CA ARG A 394 14.57 8.46 -27.50
C ARG A 394 13.36 9.01 -28.23
N THR A 395 12.21 8.34 -28.10
CA THR A 395 10.95 8.77 -28.73
C THR A 395 10.52 10.17 -28.25
N SER A 396 10.85 10.52 -27.00
CA SER A 396 10.50 11.83 -26.42
C SER A 396 11.49 12.95 -26.75
N ILE A 397 12.72 12.59 -27.14
CA ILE A 397 13.71 13.53 -27.70
C ILE A 397 13.26 13.97 -29.10
N ASP A 398 12.75 13.03 -29.90
CA ASP A 398 12.29 13.32 -31.26
C ASP A 398 11.16 14.37 -31.27
N PRO A 399 11.07 15.19 -32.33
CA PRO A 399 9.93 16.08 -32.53
C PRO A 399 8.61 15.29 -32.54
N MET A 400 7.61 15.76 -31.80
CA MET A 400 6.31 15.12 -31.77
C MET A 400 5.66 15.23 -33.16
N GLN A 401 5.10 14.13 -33.65
CA GLN A 401 4.37 14.08 -34.91
C GLN A 401 2.88 13.87 -34.66
N GLY A 402 2.02 14.57 -35.40
CA GLY A 402 0.57 14.44 -35.28
C GLY A 402 -0.04 15.33 -34.20
N PRO A 403 -1.32 15.11 -33.87
CA PRO A 403 -2.05 15.91 -32.88
C PRO A 403 -1.56 15.63 -31.46
N SER A 404 -1.58 16.67 -30.63
CA SER A 404 -1.27 16.63 -29.22
C SER A 404 -2.51 16.48 -28.35
N LEU A 405 -2.31 16.17 -27.07
CA LEU A 405 -3.34 16.21 -26.05
C LEU A 405 -3.99 17.61 -25.96
N ALA A 406 -3.23 18.67 -26.24
CA ALA A 406 -3.71 20.06 -26.24
C ALA A 406 -4.76 20.34 -27.34
N ASP A 407 -4.83 19.48 -28.36
CA ASP A 407 -5.75 19.60 -29.49
C ASP A 407 -7.10 18.92 -29.24
N LEU A 408 -7.23 18.12 -28.17
CA LEU A 408 -8.47 17.44 -27.83
C LEU A 408 -9.50 18.41 -27.24
N ASP A 409 -10.73 18.34 -27.75
CA ASP A 409 -11.86 19.16 -27.27
C ASP A 409 -12.10 18.93 -25.77
N SER A 410 -12.09 17.68 -25.31
CA SER A 410 -12.29 17.33 -23.89
C SER A 410 -11.25 17.96 -22.96
N VAL A 411 -10.02 18.13 -23.44
CA VAL A 411 -8.92 18.73 -22.66
C VAL A 411 -9.02 20.25 -22.69
N ARG A 412 -9.31 20.84 -23.85
CA ARG A 412 -9.53 22.28 -23.99
C ARG A 412 -10.70 22.75 -23.13
N ASP A 413 -11.81 22.02 -23.16
CA ASP A 413 -13.01 22.35 -22.39
C ASP A 413 -12.74 22.21 -20.89
N ALA A 414 -12.03 21.15 -20.47
CA ALA A 414 -11.64 20.96 -19.06
C ALA A 414 -10.71 22.07 -18.55
N LEU A 415 -9.73 22.51 -19.34
CA LEU A 415 -8.85 23.64 -18.98
C LEU A 415 -9.62 24.97 -18.90
N ALA A 416 -10.66 25.15 -19.73
CA ALA A 416 -11.51 26.34 -19.71
C ALA A 416 -12.46 26.37 -18.50
N LEU A 417 -12.93 25.21 -18.05
CA LEU A 417 -13.82 25.07 -16.88
C LEU A 417 -13.15 25.48 -15.56
N GLY A 418 -11.83 25.36 -15.48
CA GLY A 418 -11.07 25.51 -14.24
C GLY A 418 -10.59 26.93 -13.90
N ASN A 419 -10.78 27.96 -14.76
CA ASN A 419 -10.33 29.34 -14.53
C ASN A 419 -8.90 29.46 -13.91
N GLY A 420 -7.99 28.52 -14.19
CA GLY A 420 -6.84 28.36 -13.30
C GLY A 420 -6.25 26.96 -13.12
N ALA A 421 -6.66 25.93 -13.88
CA ALA A 421 -6.27 24.54 -13.59
C ALA A 421 -4.74 24.37 -13.56
N SER A 422 -4.18 24.04 -12.40
CA SER A 422 -2.73 23.88 -12.19
C SER A 422 -2.27 22.42 -12.32
N ALA A 423 -3.21 21.48 -12.31
CA ALA A 423 -2.98 20.09 -12.68
C ALA A 423 -4.10 19.54 -13.58
N LEU A 424 -3.73 18.61 -14.44
CA LEU A 424 -4.61 17.88 -15.34
C LEU A 424 -4.22 16.40 -15.31
N ASP A 425 -5.25 15.56 -15.30
CA ASP A 425 -5.15 14.11 -15.44
C ASP A 425 -6.13 13.67 -16.53
N TYR A 426 -5.65 12.81 -17.43
CA TYR A 426 -6.36 12.39 -18.63
C TYR A 426 -6.28 10.87 -18.77
N HIS A 427 -7.40 10.28 -19.13
CA HIS A 427 -7.52 8.86 -19.40
C HIS A 427 -8.38 8.61 -20.64
N ASP A 428 -7.83 7.97 -21.68
CA ASP A 428 -8.64 7.43 -22.76
C ASP A 428 -9.40 6.21 -22.23
N THR A 429 -10.55 6.47 -21.62
CA THR A 429 -11.36 5.46 -20.91
C THR A 429 -11.78 4.34 -21.85
N LYS A 430 -12.07 4.68 -23.11
CA LYS A 430 -12.42 3.70 -24.13
C LYS A 430 -11.27 2.74 -24.39
N ARG A 431 -10.08 3.26 -24.68
CA ARG A 431 -8.90 2.42 -24.96
C ARG A 431 -8.44 1.64 -23.72
N LEU A 432 -8.50 2.24 -22.53
CA LEU A 432 -8.18 1.57 -21.28
C LEU A 432 -9.10 0.37 -21.02
N VAL A 433 -10.42 0.54 -21.19
CA VAL A 433 -11.36 -0.57 -21.07
C VAL A 433 -11.07 -1.63 -22.13
N GLN A 434 -10.80 -1.24 -23.38
CA GLN A 434 -10.42 -2.19 -24.44
C GLN A 434 -9.16 -2.99 -24.10
N ALA A 435 -8.17 -2.37 -23.46
CA ALA A 435 -6.92 -3.01 -23.07
C ALA A 435 -7.06 -3.93 -21.84
N ILE A 436 -7.93 -3.58 -20.88
CA ILE A 436 -8.16 -4.36 -19.64
C ILE A 436 -9.14 -5.52 -19.88
N TYR A 437 -10.09 -5.37 -20.80
CA TYR A 437 -11.19 -6.33 -20.96
C TYR A 437 -10.75 -7.79 -21.19
N PRO A 438 -9.74 -8.08 -22.04
CA PRO A 438 -9.26 -9.45 -22.23
C PRO A 438 -8.69 -10.06 -20.94
N TRP A 439 -8.05 -9.26 -20.10
CA TRP A 439 -7.51 -9.70 -18.81
C TRP A 439 -8.60 -10.01 -17.79
N LEU A 440 -9.67 -9.21 -17.77
CA LEU A 440 -10.84 -9.50 -16.95
C LEU A 440 -11.45 -10.86 -17.35
N GLN A 441 -11.58 -11.13 -18.65
CA GLN A 441 -12.07 -12.41 -19.14
C GLN A 441 -11.15 -13.57 -18.73
N PHE A 442 -9.84 -13.41 -18.90
CA PHE A 442 -8.86 -14.40 -18.48
C PHE A 442 -8.92 -14.66 -16.97
N GLY A 443 -8.91 -13.61 -16.15
CA GLY A 443 -8.97 -13.69 -14.70
C GLY A 443 -10.26 -14.35 -14.19
N LEU A 444 -11.40 -13.99 -14.77
CA LEU A 444 -12.67 -14.65 -14.47
C LEU A 444 -12.69 -16.10 -14.91
N GLN A 445 -12.10 -16.46 -16.04
CA GLN A 445 -12.01 -17.85 -16.48
C GLN A 445 -11.16 -18.69 -15.51
N MET A 446 -10.01 -18.15 -15.08
CA MET A 446 -9.16 -18.79 -14.06
C MET A 446 -9.91 -18.95 -12.73
N ALA A 447 -10.55 -17.88 -12.23
CA ALA A 447 -11.35 -17.92 -11.01
C ALA A 447 -12.53 -18.91 -11.14
N SER A 448 -13.16 -18.99 -12.31
CA SER A 448 -14.27 -19.92 -12.56
C SER A 448 -13.85 -21.38 -12.40
N SER A 449 -12.59 -21.73 -12.69
CA SER A 449 -12.10 -23.10 -12.52
C SER A 449 -12.06 -23.51 -11.05
N GLU A 450 -11.60 -22.61 -10.18
CA GLU A 450 -11.53 -22.90 -8.73
C GLU A 450 -12.88 -22.75 -8.05
N LEU A 451 -13.67 -21.75 -8.43
CA LEU A 451 -15.03 -21.58 -7.93
C LEU A 451 -15.93 -22.77 -8.33
N ARG A 452 -15.72 -23.37 -9.51
CA ARG A 452 -16.43 -24.60 -9.91
C ARG A 452 -16.15 -25.77 -8.97
N ARG A 453 -14.96 -25.85 -8.36
CA ARG A 453 -14.62 -26.89 -7.37
C ARG A 453 -15.37 -26.69 -6.05
N GLU A 454 -15.68 -25.45 -5.72
CA GLU A 454 -16.54 -25.06 -4.59
C GLU A 454 -18.04 -25.07 -4.95
N GLY A 455 -18.40 -25.51 -6.16
CA GLY A 455 -19.78 -25.63 -6.63
C GLY A 455 -20.38 -24.34 -7.19
N VAL A 456 -19.57 -23.30 -7.43
CA VAL A 456 -19.97 -22.02 -8.02
C VAL A 456 -19.54 -21.97 -9.49
N ASP A 457 -20.49 -22.08 -10.42
CA ASP A 457 -20.21 -22.06 -11.86
C ASP A 457 -20.38 -20.65 -12.44
N ILE A 458 -19.27 -19.96 -12.69
CA ILE A 458 -19.29 -18.63 -13.34
C ILE A 458 -19.23 -18.82 -14.86
N ASP A 459 -20.30 -18.45 -15.55
CA ASP A 459 -20.34 -18.39 -17.01
C ASP A 459 -19.75 -17.06 -17.52
N VAL A 460 -18.53 -17.11 -18.03
CA VAL A 460 -17.81 -15.95 -18.57
C VAL A 460 -18.45 -15.44 -19.89
N SER A 461 -19.24 -16.26 -20.59
CA SER A 461 -19.89 -15.88 -21.86
C SER A 461 -20.99 -14.82 -21.70
N ILE A 462 -21.42 -14.57 -20.46
CA ILE A 462 -22.37 -13.49 -20.14
C ILE A 462 -21.78 -12.09 -20.33
N LEU A 463 -20.45 -11.99 -20.35
CA LEU A 463 -19.78 -10.72 -20.55
C LEU A 463 -20.05 -10.21 -21.98
N PRO A 464 -20.52 -8.96 -22.14
CA PRO A 464 -20.84 -8.42 -23.46
C PRO A 464 -19.58 -8.30 -24.35
N ALA A 465 -19.75 -8.06 -25.65
CA ALA A 465 -18.60 -7.70 -26.48
C ALA A 465 -18.04 -6.33 -26.03
N VAL A 466 -16.71 -6.18 -26.03
CA VAL A 466 -16.06 -4.94 -25.55
C VAL A 466 -16.52 -3.71 -26.33
N ASP A 467 -16.74 -3.84 -27.64
CA ASP A 467 -17.22 -2.73 -28.48
C ASP A 467 -18.64 -2.29 -28.15
N VAL A 468 -19.45 -3.17 -27.54
CA VAL A 468 -20.78 -2.81 -27.04
C VAL A 468 -20.64 -1.95 -25.78
N LEU A 469 -19.67 -2.25 -24.91
CA LEU A 469 -19.39 -1.46 -23.71
C LEU A 469 -18.79 -0.11 -24.06
N THR A 470 -17.86 -0.05 -25.01
CA THR A 470 -17.05 1.14 -25.27
C THR A 470 -17.59 2.06 -26.36
N ARG A 471 -18.71 1.70 -27.00
CA ARG A 471 -19.33 2.47 -28.10
C ARG A 471 -19.55 3.95 -27.78
N HIS A 472 -20.00 4.25 -26.56
CA HIS A 472 -20.34 5.59 -26.10
C HIS A 472 -19.32 6.14 -25.08
N MET A 473 -18.18 5.46 -24.91
CA MET A 473 -17.13 5.93 -24.02
C MET A 473 -16.30 7.01 -24.71
N TYR A 474 -16.03 8.07 -23.97
CA TYR A 474 -15.15 9.17 -24.32
C TYR A 474 -14.06 9.30 -23.23
N PRO A 475 -13.02 10.13 -23.42
CA PRO A 475 -11.97 10.27 -22.41
C PRO A 475 -12.51 10.81 -21.08
N THR A 476 -11.92 10.34 -19.98
CA THR A 476 -12.11 10.96 -18.67
C THR A 476 -11.03 12.01 -18.49
N VAL A 477 -11.42 13.24 -18.14
CA VAL A 477 -10.51 14.34 -17.84
C VAL A 477 -10.80 14.82 -16.43
N SER A 478 -9.75 14.98 -15.64
CA SER A 478 -9.77 15.56 -14.32
C SER A 478 -8.87 16.79 -14.30
N VAL A 479 -9.34 17.87 -13.69
CA VAL A 479 -8.57 19.09 -13.45
C VAL A 479 -8.59 19.45 -11.99
N LEU A 480 -7.50 20.05 -11.54
CA LEU A 480 -7.34 20.62 -10.21
C LEU A 480 -7.02 22.09 -10.36
N ALA A 481 -7.77 22.94 -9.66
CA ALA A 481 -7.60 24.39 -9.66
C ALA A 481 -7.48 24.91 -8.22
N PRO A 482 -6.53 25.82 -7.96
CA PRO A 482 -6.41 26.49 -6.66
C PRO A 482 -7.63 27.40 -6.42
N THR A 483 -8.09 27.52 -5.17
CA THR A 483 -9.08 28.53 -4.74
C THR A 483 -8.47 29.40 -3.63
N SER A 484 -9.15 30.49 -3.26
CA SER A 484 -8.70 31.37 -2.17
C SER A 484 -8.66 30.67 -0.81
N ASP A 485 -9.41 29.58 -0.67
CA ASP A 485 -9.64 28.81 0.55
C ASP A 485 -9.24 27.33 0.37
N GLY A 486 -8.38 26.99 -0.59
CA GLY A 486 -7.93 25.62 -0.81
C GLY A 486 -7.82 25.26 -2.28
N PHE A 487 -8.50 24.19 -2.70
CA PHE A 487 -8.53 23.78 -4.11
C PHE A 487 -9.84 23.11 -4.50
N ARG A 488 -10.21 23.26 -5.76
CA ARG A 488 -11.34 22.62 -6.41
C ARG A 488 -10.84 21.61 -7.43
N TRP A 489 -11.48 20.45 -7.49
CA TRP A 489 -11.30 19.51 -8.59
C TRP A 489 -12.60 19.30 -9.36
N GLU A 490 -12.44 18.94 -10.62
CA GLU A 490 -13.56 18.59 -11.48
C GLU A 490 -13.16 17.42 -12.39
N VAL A 491 -14.02 16.41 -12.44
CA VAL A 491 -13.83 15.20 -13.22
C VAL A 491 -15.02 15.01 -14.14
N ARG A 492 -14.76 14.79 -15.42
CA ARG A 492 -15.77 14.49 -16.43
C ARG A 492 -15.39 13.23 -17.17
N GLY A 493 -16.33 12.29 -17.31
CA GLY A 493 -16.06 11.02 -17.97
C GLY A 493 -17.32 10.16 -18.19
N PRO A 494 -17.22 9.09 -19.00
CA PRO A 494 -18.37 8.26 -19.36
C PRO A 494 -18.84 7.34 -18.23
N LEU A 495 -17.96 7.06 -17.28
CA LEU A 495 -18.24 6.27 -16.10
C LEU A 495 -18.34 7.21 -14.89
N PRO A 496 -19.15 6.87 -13.88
CA PRO A 496 -19.04 7.48 -12.57
C PRO A 496 -17.67 7.07 -12.02
N SER A 497 -16.64 7.81 -12.41
CA SER A 497 -15.27 7.52 -12.02
C SER A 497 -15.15 7.81 -10.53
N SER A 498 -14.27 7.05 -9.89
CA SER A 498 -13.70 7.31 -8.57
C SER A 498 -12.88 8.61 -8.54
N GLY A 499 -13.36 9.68 -9.18
CA GLY A 499 -12.75 11.01 -9.28
C GLY A 499 -12.56 11.73 -7.94
N ASN A 500 -12.84 11.05 -6.82
CA ASN A 500 -12.25 11.40 -5.54
C ASN A 500 -10.72 11.14 -5.53
N ALA A 501 -10.16 10.39 -6.48
CA ALA A 501 -8.75 10.04 -6.53
C ALA A 501 -7.85 11.15 -7.10
N ALA A 502 -8.35 12.02 -7.98
CA ALA A 502 -7.58 13.17 -8.46
C ALA A 502 -7.57 14.35 -7.45
N ALA A 503 -8.53 14.36 -6.52
CA ALA A 503 -8.45 15.13 -5.28
C ALA A 503 -7.56 14.48 -4.22
N ALA A 504 -7.17 13.23 -4.44
CA ALA A 504 -6.49 12.41 -3.45
C ALA A 504 -4.99 12.36 -3.64
N LEU A 505 -4.34 13.03 -4.59
CA LEU A 505 -2.86 13.02 -4.59
C LEU A 505 -2.26 13.86 -3.45
N PRO A 506 -2.77 15.06 -3.12
CA PRO A 506 -2.35 15.76 -1.90
C PRO A 506 -2.93 15.09 -0.65
N ALA A 507 -4.19 14.65 -0.67
CA ALA A 507 -4.83 14.05 0.51
C ALA A 507 -4.36 12.60 0.80
N VAL A 508 -3.98 11.81 -0.19
CA VAL A 508 -3.33 10.48 -0.01
C VAL A 508 -1.83 10.62 0.17
N ALA A 509 -1.17 11.70 -0.26
CA ALA A 509 0.18 11.99 0.23
C ALA A 509 0.16 12.44 1.71
N ALA A 510 -0.87 13.18 2.14
CA ALA A 510 -1.00 13.68 3.51
C ALA A 510 -1.56 12.63 4.50
N LEU A 511 -2.53 11.80 4.07
CA LEU A 511 -3.06 10.65 4.81
C LEU A 511 -2.29 9.36 4.54
N GLY A 512 -1.33 9.40 3.60
CA GLY A 512 -0.51 8.26 3.23
C GLY A 512 0.77 8.14 4.00
N VAL A 513 1.18 9.07 4.86
CA VAL A 513 2.34 8.80 5.73
C VAL A 513 2.09 7.57 6.65
N PRO A 514 0.88 7.39 7.23
CA PRO A 514 0.50 6.13 7.87
C PRO A 514 0.42 4.93 6.91
N ALA A 515 -0.03 5.11 5.66
CA ALA A 515 -0.18 4.01 4.69
C ALA A 515 1.13 3.61 3.98
N ILE A 516 2.05 4.55 3.78
CA ILE A 516 3.42 4.37 3.31
C ILE A 516 4.26 3.78 4.44
N SER A 517 4.02 4.17 5.70
CA SER A 517 4.65 3.49 6.83
C SER A 517 4.07 2.08 7.05
N GLN A 518 2.76 1.84 6.85
CA GLN A 518 2.17 0.49 6.87
C GLN A 518 2.55 -0.36 5.66
N ALA A 519 2.67 0.21 4.46
CA ALA A 519 3.14 -0.47 3.25
C ALA A 519 4.66 -0.70 3.31
N ARG A 520 5.42 0.22 3.92
CA ARG A 520 6.82 0.00 4.28
C ARG A 520 6.94 -1.10 5.32
N GLN A 521 6.13 -1.09 6.38
CA GLN A 521 6.07 -2.19 7.36
C GLN A 521 5.63 -3.51 6.71
N GLY A 522 4.70 -3.49 5.76
CA GLY A 522 4.26 -4.66 5.00
C GLY A 522 5.34 -5.19 4.06
N ALA A 523 6.01 -4.30 3.31
CA ALA A 523 7.15 -4.63 2.45
C ALA A 523 8.37 -5.08 3.26
N GLN A 524 8.61 -4.49 4.43
CA GLN A 524 9.64 -4.90 5.39
C GLN A 524 9.33 -6.29 5.95
N ARG A 525 8.08 -6.57 6.34
CA ARG A 525 7.64 -7.92 6.76
C ARG A 525 7.78 -8.93 5.63
N ALA A 526 7.38 -8.58 4.41
CA ALA A 526 7.53 -9.44 3.24
C ALA A 526 9.01 -9.72 2.93
N GLN A 527 9.86 -8.69 3.00
CA GLN A 527 11.31 -8.81 2.83
C GLN A 527 11.93 -9.67 3.93
N GLN A 528 11.52 -9.49 5.18
CA GLN A 528 12.00 -10.28 6.31
C GLN A 528 11.61 -11.75 6.16
N LEU A 529 10.36 -12.05 5.81
CA LEU A 529 9.92 -13.42 5.52
C LEU A 529 10.70 -14.01 4.34
N ASN A 530 11.02 -13.22 3.32
CA ASN A 530 11.83 -13.65 2.20
C ASN A 530 13.28 -13.96 2.61
N ASN A 531 13.89 -13.15 3.49
CA ASN A 531 15.21 -13.41 4.06
C ASN A 531 15.22 -14.74 4.86
N PHE A 532 14.23 -14.96 5.73
CA PHE A 532 14.05 -16.24 6.43
C PHE A 532 13.84 -17.41 5.47
N LYS A 533 13.08 -17.20 4.38
CA LYS A 533 12.84 -18.22 3.35
C LYS A 533 14.14 -18.62 2.65
N GLN A 534 14.99 -17.67 2.28
CA GLN A 534 16.29 -17.94 1.66
C GLN A 534 17.21 -18.73 2.61
N ILE A 535 17.24 -18.38 3.90
CA ILE A 535 18.02 -19.11 4.90
C ILE A 535 17.49 -20.53 5.10
N ALA A 536 16.17 -20.69 5.22
CA ALA A 536 15.57 -22.01 5.41
C ALA A 536 15.82 -22.92 4.21
N LEU A 537 15.70 -22.40 2.99
CA LEU A 537 16.03 -23.13 1.77
C LEU A 537 17.52 -23.52 1.72
N ALA A 538 18.43 -22.63 2.13
CA ALA A 538 19.85 -22.95 2.20
C ALA A 538 20.15 -24.06 3.21
N CYS A 539 19.52 -24.04 4.39
CA CYS A 539 19.63 -25.11 5.38
C CYS A 539 19.08 -26.45 4.86
N LEU A 540 17.97 -26.43 4.13
CA LEU A 540 17.38 -27.63 3.53
C LEU A 540 18.21 -28.17 2.36
N ASN A 541 18.81 -27.29 1.55
CA ASN A 541 19.73 -27.71 0.50
C ASN A 541 21.02 -28.30 1.10
N TYR A 542 21.53 -27.72 2.18
CA TYR A 542 22.62 -28.30 2.97
C TYR A 542 22.23 -29.69 3.48
N GLU A 543 21.03 -29.83 4.05
CA GLU A 543 20.52 -31.12 4.52
C GLU A 543 20.42 -32.14 3.40
N SER A 544 19.91 -31.77 2.23
CA SER A 544 19.83 -32.67 1.08
C SER A 544 21.21 -33.17 0.65
N ALA A 545 22.23 -32.33 0.74
CA ALA A 545 23.61 -32.68 0.38
C ALA A 545 24.32 -33.53 1.46
N TYR A 546 24.11 -33.22 2.74
CA TYR A 546 24.87 -33.80 3.86
C TYR A 546 24.07 -34.73 4.79
N ARG A 547 22.77 -34.93 4.51
CA ARG A 547 21.78 -35.73 5.26
C ARG A 547 21.58 -35.32 6.72
N LYS A 548 21.93 -34.07 7.03
CA LYS A 548 21.79 -33.44 8.34
C LYS A 548 21.74 -31.92 8.19
N LEU A 549 20.97 -31.28 9.06
CA LEU A 549 20.92 -29.82 9.15
C LEU A 549 22.31 -29.25 9.49
N PRO A 550 22.60 -27.98 9.14
CA PRO A 550 23.89 -27.36 9.44
C PRO A 550 24.11 -27.21 10.95
N SER A 551 25.33 -27.46 11.40
CA SER A 551 25.84 -27.11 12.73
C SER A 551 26.87 -25.99 12.63
N ASP A 552 27.40 -25.52 13.75
CA ASP A 552 28.61 -24.69 13.72
C ASP A 552 29.81 -25.46 13.12
N ILE A 553 30.85 -24.73 12.77
CA ILE A 553 32.16 -25.26 12.39
C ILE A 553 32.99 -25.35 13.66
N TYR A 554 33.56 -26.53 13.90
CA TYR A 554 34.35 -26.84 15.10
C TYR A 554 35.76 -27.24 14.67
N SER A 555 36.75 -26.92 15.48
CA SER A 555 38.10 -27.49 15.39
C SER A 555 38.11 -28.97 15.79
N GLU A 556 39.24 -29.65 15.56
CA GLU A 556 39.42 -31.08 15.89
C GLU A 556 39.24 -31.40 17.38
N ASP A 557 39.56 -30.45 18.27
CA ASP A 557 39.36 -30.55 19.72
C ASP A 557 37.91 -30.26 20.16
N GLY A 558 37.02 -29.94 19.23
CA GLY A 558 35.61 -29.67 19.48
C GLY A 558 35.30 -28.24 19.91
N THR A 559 36.26 -27.31 19.79
CA THR A 559 36.02 -25.88 20.05
C THR A 559 35.20 -25.25 18.89
N PRO A 560 34.10 -24.54 19.16
CA PRO A 560 33.33 -23.88 18.11
C PRO A 560 34.10 -22.68 17.54
N LEU A 561 34.31 -22.68 16.22
CA LEU A 561 35.08 -21.67 15.50
C LEU A 561 34.19 -20.66 14.77
N LEU A 562 33.27 -21.14 13.93
CA LEU A 562 32.42 -20.32 13.06
C LEU A 562 30.96 -20.78 13.12
N SER A 563 30.04 -19.83 12.92
CA SER A 563 28.60 -20.07 12.95
C SER A 563 28.13 -21.04 11.86
N TRP A 564 27.04 -21.76 12.13
CA TRP A 564 26.22 -22.44 11.11
C TRP A 564 25.85 -21.54 9.92
N ARG A 565 25.75 -20.21 10.14
CA ARG A 565 25.52 -19.22 9.07
C ARG A 565 26.67 -19.15 8.07
N VAL A 566 27.92 -19.33 8.52
CA VAL A 566 29.10 -19.42 7.63
C VAL A 566 29.07 -20.73 6.86
N ARG A 567 28.71 -21.84 7.54
CA ARG A 567 28.63 -23.17 6.93
C ARG A 567 27.67 -23.25 5.74
N ILE A 568 26.57 -22.50 5.75
CA ILE A 568 25.57 -22.51 4.67
C ILE A 568 25.83 -21.49 3.55
N LEU A 569 26.87 -20.67 3.62
CA LEU A 569 27.18 -19.67 2.57
C LEU A 569 27.20 -20.25 1.14
N PRO A 570 27.77 -21.44 0.87
CA PRO A 570 27.71 -22.05 -0.46
C PRO A 570 26.28 -22.26 -0.98
N PHE A 571 25.33 -22.52 -0.08
CA PHE A 571 23.92 -22.75 -0.39
C PHE A 571 23.10 -21.45 -0.46
N LEU A 572 23.71 -20.31 -0.11
CA LEU A 572 23.21 -18.95 -0.33
C LEU A 572 23.88 -18.28 -1.54
N GLU A 573 24.54 -19.05 -2.41
CA GLU A 573 25.30 -18.56 -3.56
C GLU A 573 26.52 -17.68 -3.19
N GLU A 574 26.97 -17.72 -1.93
CA GLU A 574 28.10 -16.94 -1.42
C GLU A 574 29.40 -17.78 -1.31
N GLN A 575 29.64 -18.65 -2.29
CA GLN A 575 30.84 -19.50 -2.35
C GLN A 575 32.14 -18.68 -2.31
N ALA A 576 32.17 -17.51 -2.97
CA ALA A 576 33.34 -16.64 -3.01
C ALA A 576 33.68 -16.03 -1.64
N LEU A 577 32.67 -15.77 -0.81
CA LEU A 577 32.86 -15.32 0.57
C LEU A 577 33.26 -16.50 1.47
N TYR A 578 32.63 -17.66 1.30
CA TYR A 578 32.97 -18.87 2.04
C TYR A 578 34.45 -19.25 1.91
N THR A 579 35.01 -19.18 0.69
CA THR A 579 36.43 -19.49 0.42
C THR A 579 37.41 -18.47 1.05
N GLN A 580 36.94 -17.29 1.46
CA GLN A 580 37.80 -16.32 2.18
C GLN A 580 37.98 -16.66 3.66
N PHE A 581 37.06 -17.41 4.27
CA PHE A 581 37.16 -17.80 5.68
C PHE A 581 38.25 -18.85 5.91
N HIS A 582 39.04 -18.66 6.96
CA HIS A 582 39.87 -19.73 7.52
C HIS A 582 38.99 -20.55 8.47
N LEU A 583 38.59 -21.75 8.02
CA LEU A 583 37.61 -22.58 8.71
C LEU A 583 38.17 -23.28 9.96
N ASP A 584 39.49 -23.26 10.12
CA ASP A 584 40.28 -23.76 11.24
C ASP A 584 40.62 -22.66 12.27
N GLU A 585 40.20 -21.41 12.01
CA GLU A 585 40.37 -20.28 12.92
C GLU A 585 39.03 -19.79 13.49
N PRO A 586 39.01 -19.23 14.72
CA PRO A 586 37.80 -18.67 15.30
C PRO A 586 37.30 -17.44 14.52
N TRP A 587 36.01 -17.13 14.66
CA TRP A 587 35.36 -16.01 13.98
C TRP A 587 36.01 -14.63 14.23
N ASP A 588 36.66 -14.45 15.38
CA ASP A 588 37.31 -13.21 15.80
C ASP A 588 38.83 -13.20 15.60
N SER A 589 39.37 -14.18 14.85
CA SER A 589 40.77 -14.17 14.44
C SER A 589 41.11 -12.92 13.63
N PRO A 590 42.38 -12.48 13.59
CA PRO A 590 42.79 -11.34 12.77
C PRO A 590 42.41 -11.47 11.28
N HIS A 591 42.28 -12.69 10.77
CA HIS A 591 41.89 -12.98 9.38
C HIS A 591 40.37 -13.01 9.17
N ASN A 592 39.62 -13.68 10.05
CA ASN A 592 38.18 -13.84 9.89
C ASN A 592 37.40 -12.60 10.33
N LYS A 593 37.90 -11.84 11.31
CA LYS A 593 37.22 -10.67 11.88
C LYS A 593 36.88 -9.55 10.87
N PRO A 594 37.74 -9.21 9.89
CA PRO A 594 37.37 -8.27 8.83
C PRO A 594 36.22 -8.74 7.92
N LEU A 595 35.96 -10.05 7.83
CA LEU A 595 34.90 -10.59 6.96
C LEU A 595 33.48 -10.34 7.52
N LEU A 596 33.37 -9.90 8.79
CA LEU A 596 32.08 -9.53 9.39
C LEU A 596 31.38 -8.43 8.58
N ASP A 597 32.14 -7.50 8.00
CA ASP A 597 31.63 -6.38 7.21
C ASP A 597 31.06 -6.82 5.85
N GLN A 598 31.35 -8.05 5.41
CA GLN A 598 30.84 -8.65 4.17
C GLN A 598 29.56 -9.49 4.41
N MET A 599 28.77 -9.16 5.43
CA MET A 599 27.54 -9.89 5.78
C MET A 599 26.56 -10.00 4.59
N PRO A 600 26.19 -11.23 4.17
CA PRO A 600 25.20 -11.44 3.11
C PRO A 600 23.84 -10.84 3.44
N TRP A 601 23.14 -10.37 2.40
CA TRP A 601 21.81 -9.75 2.49
C TRP A 601 20.78 -10.56 3.30
N PRO A 602 20.67 -11.90 3.18
CA PRO A 602 19.68 -12.66 3.93
C PRO A 602 19.85 -12.56 5.45
N TYR A 603 21.07 -12.28 5.95
CA TYR A 603 21.34 -12.12 7.39
C TYR A 603 21.07 -10.71 7.92
N VAL A 604 20.80 -9.75 7.03
CA VAL A 604 20.47 -8.38 7.43
C VAL A 604 19.05 -8.36 8.01
N SER A 605 18.93 -7.85 9.23
CA SER A 605 17.65 -7.70 9.95
C SER A 605 17.33 -6.22 10.16
N GLU A 606 16.04 -5.87 10.27
CA GLU A 606 15.60 -4.50 10.52
C GLU A 606 16.19 -3.93 11.84
N GLY A 607 16.78 -2.73 11.76
CA GLY A 607 17.45 -2.07 12.89
C GLY A 607 18.90 -2.50 13.13
N GLY A 608 19.42 -3.45 12.36
CA GLY A 608 20.83 -3.82 12.35
C GLY A 608 21.63 -2.84 11.48
N ASP A 609 22.51 -2.07 12.12
CA ASP A 609 23.47 -1.24 11.43
C ASP A 609 24.31 -2.14 10.49
N ARG A 610 24.48 -1.75 9.21
CA ARG A 610 25.53 -2.35 8.36
C ARG A 610 26.91 -2.16 9.01
N VAL A 611 27.01 -1.19 9.91
CA VAL A 611 28.17 -0.86 10.70
C VAL A 611 28.23 -1.79 11.92
N GLY A 612 28.66 -3.04 11.71
CA GLY A 612 29.01 -3.93 12.83
C GLY A 612 28.83 -5.43 12.61
N GLY A 613 28.40 -5.90 11.43
CA GLY A 613 28.34 -7.33 11.10
C GLY A 613 27.46 -8.16 12.05
N ARG A 614 26.40 -7.57 12.62
CA ARG A 614 25.48 -8.25 13.55
C ARG A 614 24.16 -8.61 12.90
N THR A 615 23.60 -9.76 13.27
CA THR A 615 22.32 -10.28 12.80
C THR A 615 21.36 -10.53 13.97
N LEU A 616 20.06 -10.44 13.69
CA LEU A 616 18.99 -10.84 14.61
C LEU A 616 18.45 -12.23 14.29
N ILE A 617 18.85 -12.85 13.19
CA ILE A 617 18.37 -14.18 12.84
C ILE A 617 19.20 -15.18 13.63
N VAL A 618 18.62 -15.80 14.66
CA VAL A 618 19.31 -16.71 15.59
C VAL A 618 18.65 -18.08 15.64
N ALA A 619 19.45 -19.10 15.95
CA ALA A 619 18.93 -20.41 16.35
C ALA A 619 18.49 -20.39 17.83
N LEU A 620 17.65 -21.34 18.23
CA LEU A 620 17.39 -21.64 19.63
C LEU A 620 18.22 -22.85 20.03
N ARG A 621 19.12 -22.66 21.01
CA ARG A 621 20.04 -23.70 21.48
C ARG A 621 19.60 -24.28 22.80
N GLY A 622 19.71 -25.59 22.93
CA GLY A 622 19.35 -26.29 24.16
C GLY A 622 19.28 -27.79 23.97
N ALA A 623 19.09 -28.51 25.07
CA ALA A 623 18.85 -29.95 25.02
C ALA A 623 17.65 -30.24 24.10
N ASN A 624 17.78 -31.24 23.23
CA ASN A 624 16.73 -31.65 22.29
C ASN A 624 16.28 -30.62 21.23
N THR A 625 16.98 -29.49 21.08
CA THR A 625 16.77 -28.55 19.95
C THR A 625 17.47 -29.02 18.67
N LEU A 626 17.31 -28.31 17.56
CA LEU A 626 18.09 -28.56 16.35
C LEU A 626 19.57 -28.18 16.47
N PHE A 627 19.89 -27.29 17.42
CA PHE A 627 21.22 -26.81 17.74
C PHE A 627 21.59 -27.20 19.19
N PRO A 628 21.79 -28.50 19.45
CA PRO A 628 22.14 -29.01 20.78
C PRO A 628 23.46 -28.42 21.29
N LEU A 629 23.53 -28.17 22.60
CA LEU A 629 24.75 -27.68 23.26
C LEU A 629 25.77 -28.81 23.53
N ASP A 630 25.31 -30.05 23.55
CA ASP A 630 26.07 -31.26 23.89
C ASP A 630 26.59 -32.03 22.67
N LYS A 631 26.35 -31.51 21.45
CA LYS A 631 26.72 -32.19 20.21
C LYS A 631 27.28 -31.21 19.17
N ASN A 632 28.46 -31.55 18.64
CA ASN A 632 29.18 -30.75 17.66
C ASN A 632 28.86 -31.11 16.19
N ASP A 633 27.70 -31.72 15.94
CA ASP A 633 27.29 -32.16 14.61
C ASP A 633 25.79 -31.99 14.37
N GLY A 634 25.44 -31.80 13.10
CA GLY A 634 24.08 -31.56 12.62
C GLY A 634 23.06 -32.63 13.00
N ILE A 635 21.79 -32.24 12.99
CA ILE A 635 20.65 -33.13 13.26
C ILE A 635 20.06 -33.63 11.93
N PRO A 636 19.97 -34.95 11.70
CA PRO A 636 19.23 -35.51 10.56
C PRO A 636 17.73 -35.22 10.66
N LEU A 637 17.05 -34.89 9.54
CA LEU A 637 15.60 -34.60 9.57
C LEU A 637 14.76 -35.74 10.16
N ARG A 638 15.19 -37.00 9.98
CA ARG A 638 14.53 -38.18 10.58
C ARG A 638 14.49 -38.18 12.11
N GLN A 639 15.29 -37.34 12.78
CA GLN A 639 15.27 -37.18 14.24
C GLN A 639 14.30 -36.09 14.72
N ILE A 640 13.60 -35.43 13.80
CA ILE A 640 12.53 -34.47 14.09
C ILE A 640 11.21 -35.24 14.10
N THR A 641 10.87 -35.83 15.25
CA THR A 641 9.68 -36.68 15.38
C THR A 641 8.39 -35.90 15.60
N ASP A 642 8.50 -34.64 16.01
CA ASP A 642 7.33 -33.78 16.29
C ASP A 642 6.77 -33.08 15.03
N GLY A 643 7.42 -33.33 13.88
CA GLY A 643 7.04 -32.81 12.56
C GLY A 643 7.87 -31.60 12.15
N THR A 644 8.40 -31.62 10.92
CA THR A 644 9.25 -30.53 10.40
C THR A 644 8.51 -29.20 10.25
N SER A 645 7.19 -29.23 10.03
CA SER A 645 6.33 -28.03 10.02
C SER A 645 6.09 -27.43 11.41
N ASN A 646 6.39 -28.19 12.48
CA ASN A 646 6.15 -27.81 13.87
C ASN A 646 7.44 -27.50 14.65
N THR A 647 8.61 -27.70 14.06
CA THR A 647 9.90 -27.43 14.70
C THR A 647 10.57 -26.18 14.11
N LEU A 648 10.94 -25.24 14.97
CA LEU A 648 11.63 -24.00 14.62
C LEU A 648 13.05 -24.26 14.15
N LEU A 649 13.40 -23.76 12.97
CA LEU A 649 14.76 -23.76 12.44
C LEU A 649 15.56 -22.55 12.96
N CYS A 650 15.00 -21.36 12.83
CA CYS A 650 15.57 -20.11 13.36
C CYS A 650 14.49 -19.06 13.60
N VAL A 651 14.80 -18.09 14.45
CA VAL A 651 13.88 -17.03 14.90
C VAL A 651 14.55 -15.67 14.83
N GLN A 652 13.74 -14.63 14.74
CA GLN A 652 14.19 -13.26 14.91
C GLN A 652 14.33 -12.95 16.40
N ALA A 653 15.55 -12.73 16.85
CA ALA A 653 15.87 -12.18 18.17
C ALA A 653 15.53 -10.69 18.27
N SER A 654 15.37 -10.24 19.52
CA SER A 654 15.34 -8.82 19.86
C SER A 654 16.71 -8.16 19.65
N PRO A 655 16.78 -6.83 19.43
CA PRO A 655 18.03 -6.10 19.22
C PRO A 655 19.10 -6.31 20.31
N ARG A 656 18.68 -6.54 21.55
CA ARG A 656 19.60 -6.82 22.68
C ARG A 656 20.32 -8.16 22.55
N ASN A 657 19.78 -9.08 21.77
CA ASN A 657 20.33 -10.41 21.53
C ASN A 657 20.96 -10.51 20.12
N ALA A 658 21.28 -9.37 19.50
CA ALA A 658 22.00 -9.33 18.22
C ALA A 658 23.40 -9.95 18.39
N VAL A 659 23.77 -10.83 17.46
CA VAL A 659 25.06 -11.54 17.47
C VAL A 659 25.83 -11.24 16.20
N GLU A 660 27.16 -11.23 16.26
CA GLU A 660 27.99 -11.22 15.06
C GLU A 660 27.65 -12.43 14.19
N TRP A 661 27.33 -12.23 12.92
CA TRP A 661 26.75 -13.30 12.08
C TRP A 661 27.69 -14.49 11.85
N THR A 662 28.99 -14.27 12.00
CA THR A 662 30.04 -15.30 11.88
C THR A 662 30.30 -16.03 13.19
N ALA A 663 29.88 -15.48 14.34
CA ALA A 663 30.16 -16.05 15.64
C ALA A 663 29.24 -17.26 15.91
N PRO A 664 29.76 -18.38 16.45
CA PRO A 664 28.98 -19.56 16.82
C PRO A 664 28.20 -19.30 18.13
N ARG A 665 27.41 -18.24 18.17
CA ARG A 665 26.62 -17.78 19.31
C ARG A 665 25.17 -17.56 18.88
N ASP A 666 24.24 -18.03 19.70
CA ASP A 666 22.80 -17.90 19.49
C ASP A 666 22.08 -17.90 20.86
N LEU A 667 20.75 -17.77 20.85
CA LEU A 667 19.93 -17.68 22.05
C LEU A 667 19.73 -19.05 22.71
N THR A 668 19.99 -19.16 24.01
CA THR A 668 19.73 -20.38 24.79
C THR A 668 18.26 -20.47 25.20
N LEU A 669 17.63 -21.61 24.93
CA LEU A 669 16.19 -21.84 25.14
C LEU A 669 15.78 -21.72 26.61
N GLU A 670 16.54 -22.32 27.54
CA GLU A 670 16.21 -22.35 28.98
C GLU A 670 16.01 -20.94 29.59
N GLY A 671 16.78 -19.97 29.10
CA GLY A 671 16.73 -18.57 29.54
C GLY A 671 15.93 -17.63 28.65
N ALA A 672 15.36 -18.12 27.54
CA ALA A 672 14.66 -17.29 26.56
C ALA A 672 13.21 -17.00 27.00
N GLU A 673 12.86 -15.72 27.06
CA GLU A 673 11.50 -15.25 27.32
C GLU A 673 10.96 -14.57 26.05
N PRO A 674 9.89 -15.08 25.41
CA PRO A 674 9.41 -14.57 24.11
C PRO A 674 9.22 -13.05 24.07
N ALA A 675 8.54 -12.48 25.08
CA ALA A 675 8.25 -11.04 25.17
C ALA A 675 9.51 -10.15 25.34
N ARG A 676 10.61 -10.73 25.82
CA ARG A 676 11.84 -10.02 26.19
C ARG A 676 12.95 -10.24 25.16
N ASP A 677 13.04 -11.45 24.63
CA ASP A 677 14.20 -11.95 23.89
C ASP A 677 13.97 -12.06 22.39
N LEU A 678 12.72 -12.12 21.92
CA LEU A 678 12.37 -12.30 20.51
C LEU A 678 11.73 -11.05 19.92
N GLY A 679 11.96 -10.86 18.63
CA GLY A 679 11.23 -9.91 17.82
C GLY A 679 11.44 -8.43 18.13
N GLN A 680 10.62 -7.62 17.47
CA GLN A 680 10.49 -6.19 17.69
C GLN A 680 9.01 -5.83 17.60
N PHE A 681 8.59 -4.81 18.34
CA PHE A 681 7.21 -4.30 18.29
C PHE A 681 6.13 -5.38 18.54
N GLY A 682 6.43 -6.37 19.39
CA GLY A 682 5.47 -7.41 19.75
C GLY A 682 5.35 -8.58 18.77
N LEU A 683 6.15 -8.62 17.70
CA LEU A 683 6.14 -9.66 16.68
C LEU A 683 7.56 -10.17 16.38
N PHE A 684 7.69 -11.43 15.99
CA PHE A 684 8.95 -11.98 15.49
C PHE A 684 8.72 -12.89 14.27
N ALA A 685 9.65 -12.86 13.32
CA ALA A 685 9.69 -13.81 12.22
C ALA A 685 10.35 -15.13 12.64
N ALA A 686 9.85 -16.23 12.09
CA ALA A 686 10.38 -17.57 12.33
C ALA A 686 10.38 -18.41 11.04
N ALA A 687 11.41 -19.23 10.86
CA ALA A 687 11.44 -20.29 9.87
C ALA A 687 11.25 -21.65 10.54
N MET A 688 10.47 -22.51 9.91
CA MET A 688 10.25 -23.90 10.33
C MET A 688 11.19 -24.85 9.55
N CYS A 689 11.35 -26.07 10.05
CA CYS A 689 12.16 -27.12 9.41
C CYS A 689 11.60 -27.67 8.09
N ASP A 690 10.38 -27.32 7.69
CA ASP A 690 9.84 -27.60 6.36
C ASP A 690 10.10 -26.46 5.35
N GLY A 691 10.76 -25.38 5.80
CA GLY A 691 11.02 -24.20 5.01
C GLY A 691 9.86 -23.22 4.92
N SER A 692 8.75 -23.44 5.62
CA SER A 692 7.72 -22.42 5.80
C SER A 692 8.22 -21.31 6.74
N CYS A 693 7.79 -20.08 6.50
CA CYS A 693 8.18 -18.92 7.31
C CYS A 693 6.93 -18.16 7.73
N ARG A 694 6.89 -17.74 9.00
CA ARG A 694 5.69 -17.18 9.63
C ARG A 694 6.06 -16.05 10.58
N ILE A 695 5.15 -15.10 10.75
CA ILE A 695 5.23 -14.08 11.80
C ILE A 695 4.42 -14.57 13.01
N ARG A 696 4.98 -14.43 14.21
CA ARG A 696 4.38 -14.85 15.47
C ARG A 696 4.38 -13.71 16.49
N PRO A 697 3.40 -13.65 17.40
CA PRO A 697 3.39 -12.65 18.47
C PRO A 697 4.41 -13.01 19.56
N THR A 698 5.07 -12.01 20.13
CA THR A 698 5.98 -12.21 21.28
C THR A 698 5.21 -12.45 22.58
N SER A 699 3.88 -12.36 22.57
CA SER A 699 2.99 -12.71 23.68
C SER A 699 2.76 -14.21 23.84
N LEU A 700 3.32 -15.05 22.97
CA LEU A 700 3.24 -16.50 23.12
C LEU A 700 3.91 -16.96 24.42
N SER A 701 3.41 -18.07 24.98
CA SER A 701 3.92 -18.61 26.24
C SER A 701 5.30 -19.23 26.05
N LYS A 702 6.12 -19.23 27.12
CA LYS A 702 7.43 -19.87 27.11
C LYS A 702 7.31 -21.36 26.80
N GLU A 703 6.30 -22.02 27.35
CA GLU A 703 6.03 -23.45 27.13
C GLU A 703 5.76 -23.75 25.66
N LEU A 704 5.05 -22.87 24.95
CA LEU A 704 4.81 -23.02 23.52
C LEU A 704 6.10 -22.78 22.72
N LEU A 705 6.92 -21.79 23.09
CA LEU A 705 8.23 -21.59 22.46
C LEU A 705 9.12 -22.83 22.62
N GLU A 706 9.16 -23.42 23.82
CA GLU A 706 9.92 -24.63 24.13
C GLU A 706 9.45 -25.81 23.28
N ALA A 707 8.14 -26.06 23.22
CA ALA A 707 7.56 -27.11 22.39
C ALA A 707 7.85 -26.92 20.89
N MET A 708 7.88 -25.68 20.41
CA MET A 708 8.22 -25.36 19.02
C MET A 708 9.73 -25.49 18.74
N ALA A 709 10.60 -25.35 19.74
CA ALA A 709 12.05 -25.37 19.58
C ALA A 709 12.66 -26.78 19.71
N THR A 710 11.98 -27.70 20.39
CA THR A 710 12.39 -29.09 20.54
C THR A 710 12.02 -29.92 19.31
N ARG A 711 12.83 -30.95 19.02
CA ARG A 711 12.65 -31.81 17.84
C ARG A 711 11.86 -33.11 18.12
N ASN A 712 11.79 -33.51 19.39
CA ASN A 712 11.30 -34.82 19.82
C ASN A 712 10.70 -34.83 21.24
N GLY A 713 10.06 -33.73 21.67
CA GLY A 713 9.35 -33.65 22.94
C GLY A 713 7.98 -34.34 22.93
N GLY A 714 7.39 -34.57 21.75
CA GLY A 714 6.12 -35.28 21.59
C GLY A 714 4.88 -34.45 21.94
N GLU A 715 5.02 -33.13 22.07
CA GLU A 715 3.92 -32.20 22.28
C GLU A 715 3.11 -31.96 20.98
N VAL A 716 1.79 -31.85 21.11
CA VAL A 716 0.90 -31.44 20.01
C VAL A 716 0.31 -30.08 20.37
N TYR A 717 0.46 -29.09 19.48
CA TYR A 717 -0.12 -27.77 19.63
C TYR A 717 -0.93 -27.41 18.37
N SER A 718 -2.10 -26.80 18.55
CA SER A 718 -2.94 -26.30 17.45
C SER A 718 -2.57 -24.85 17.15
N GLU A 719 -2.64 -24.45 15.89
CA GLU A 719 -2.37 -23.06 15.48
C GLU A 719 -3.44 -22.07 15.97
N GLU A 720 -4.63 -22.56 16.34
CA GLU A 720 -5.79 -21.73 16.72
C GLU A 720 -5.86 -21.47 18.24
N ASP A 721 -5.38 -22.40 19.07
CA ASP A 721 -5.67 -22.37 20.52
C ASP A 721 -4.53 -21.83 21.39
N SER A 722 -3.31 -21.70 20.87
CA SER A 722 -2.11 -21.30 21.65
C SER A 722 -1.89 -22.15 22.92
N GLU A 723 -2.46 -23.36 23.01
CA GLU A 723 -2.34 -24.28 24.13
C GLU A 723 -1.53 -25.53 23.75
N VAL A 724 -0.64 -25.96 24.65
CA VAL A 724 0.15 -27.18 24.51
C VAL A 724 -0.63 -28.36 25.09
N VAL A 725 -1.07 -29.30 24.25
CA VAL A 725 -1.73 -30.52 24.71
C VAL A 725 -0.71 -31.64 24.80
N ARG A 726 -0.32 -32.00 26.03
CA ARG A 726 0.49 -33.22 26.26
C ARG A 726 -0.42 -34.45 26.17
N PRO A 727 -0.11 -35.47 25.35
CA PRO A 727 -0.86 -36.71 25.38
C PRO A 727 -0.74 -37.35 26.77
N ARG A 728 -1.86 -37.79 27.36
CA ARG A 728 -1.84 -38.60 28.58
C ARG A 728 -1.06 -39.88 28.30
N ARG A 729 -0.04 -40.14 29.13
CA ARG A 729 0.78 -41.36 29.11
C ARG A 729 -0.06 -42.63 29.17
#